data_AF-A0A943G3C8-F1
#
_entry.id   AF-A0A943G3C8-F1
#
_cell.length_a   1.000
_cell.length_b   1.000
_cell.length_c   1.000
_cell.angle_alpha   90.00
_cell.angle_beta   90.00
_cell.angle_gamma   90.00
#
_symmetry.space_group_name_H-M   'P 1'
#
loop_
_entity.id
_entity.type
_entity.pdbx_description
1 polymer ?
#
loop_
_entity_poly.entity_id
_entity_poly.type
_entity_poly.pdbx_seq_one_letter_code
_entity_poly.pdbx_strand_id
1 'polypeptide(L)'
;MKQQDNERQIVADAGAPETTPSEEKGSSSAIKQDTTTDTKQDVTEQKSDRLASSEQQTGSDSADRYADDTTNETVQPNQLSPDNVGKAHGEKRNEEERETEVPGASVNADSRSEEERLEEEYRLMGEDAPGGEKSIDDVLKKLSTFSTQTKKDRLQRRYFKRQASHRRRWWILILALIAVLGVVTWALFLAGGDESGDRIATRELFTPEDLLPASAVDRAAGKCETLADPDAAQSIMYIFAPVSQSEVQSIAWRNSEGSYEIYRDNDGNFVMRDAEDNSYVQERLSMLVAATCRPSVLQRVTTACEDFSEYGLTPGKEPMSYTVTTTANVTHTVLLGDKTPAGTGYYVRYEGRDAVYVIPADYIDTCIAQPMATMMTPLLVYPVPENEYYLMDNFTLKRHGEVLFQAVYLSEDERQTLASTRVFKMTYPAEYTPSVENYDTAVLSTLTQLTGTAVVAQGLNDENLAKYGCLDPAYEISYTYDGVQVQLLISEKQTEEDLYYVASPLTDIIATVPADTLKFLDWDLIDFIDRSIYSRNIAEIAQIDVQSDTVNASFALTHLSDQTDANKNLRVTETVSGTQITDITNFRNFYRVLLSVQLQDYAPYTEADIETEDLSCALTLRMVTTSGTEITYRFYPYSTRRALYTINGSGEFYVLRKDMQKVIDDCTRVIEGRTVDPEAKS
;
A
#
# COMPACT_ATOMS: atom_id res chain seq x y z
N MET A 1 34.42 -35.23 -31.54
CA MET A 1 35.62 -34.82 -32.30
C MET A 1 36.05 -33.43 -31.86
N LYS A 2 37.35 -33.20 -31.66
CA LYS A 2 37.98 -31.93 -32.02
C LYS A 2 38.88 -32.22 -33.22
N GLN A 3 38.98 -31.30 -34.18
CA GLN A 3 40.25 -31.11 -34.86
C GLN A 3 40.97 -29.96 -34.13
N GLN A 4 42.18 -30.26 -33.69
CA GLN A 4 43.43 -29.59 -34.06
C GLN A 4 43.38 -28.07 -34.40
N ASP A 5 44.35 -27.25 -33.97
CA ASP A 5 45.68 -27.60 -33.43
C ASP A 5 46.32 -26.51 -32.57
N ASN A 6 47.37 -26.90 -31.82
CA ASN A 6 48.54 -26.11 -31.43
C ASN A 6 48.38 -24.88 -30.48
N GLU A 7 49.35 -24.55 -29.61
CA GLU A 7 50.47 -25.33 -29.04
C GLU A 7 50.98 -24.66 -27.74
N ARG A 8 51.63 -25.44 -26.86
CA ARG A 8 52.55 -25.02 -25.75
C ARG A 8 51.90 -24.21 -24.59
N GLN A 9 52.02 -24.60 -23.31
CA GLN A 9 53.16 -24.97 -22.43
C GLN A 9 54.01 -23.78 -21.95
N ILE A 10 54.53 -23.67 -20.72
CA ILE A 10 54.30 -24.19 -19.32
C ILE A 10 54.87 -23.07 -18.38
N VAL A 11 54.67 -23.15 -17.06
CA VAL A 11 55.29 -22.33 -15.97
C VAL A 11 54.63 -20.95 -15.80
N ALA A 12 53.97 -20.54 -14.69
CA ALA A 12 53.91 -20.93 -13.26
C ALA A 12 54.83 -20.15 -12.29
N ASP A 13 54.43 -20.17 -11.01
CA ASP A 13 55.01 -19.57 -9.79
C ASP A 13 55.17 -18.03 -9.65
N ALA A 14 54.27 -17.49 -8.82
CA ALA A 14 54.54 -16.94 -7.48
C ALA A 14 55.70 -15.93 -7.26
N GLY A 15 55.37 -14.82 -6.58
CA GLY A 15 56.34 -13.89 -6.00
C GLY A 15 55.78 -12.50 -5.69
N ALA A 16 55.42 -12.26 -4.42
CA ALA A 16 55.33 -10.93 -3.80
C ALA A 16 56.55 -10.75 -2.86
N PRO A 17 56.79 -9.64 -2.14
CA PRO A 17 56.00 -8.40 -1.96
C PRO A 17 56.86 -7.10 -2.02
N GLU A 18 56.58 -6.12 -1.14
CA GLU A 18 57.49 -5.09 -0.56
C GLU A 18 57.70 -3.68 -1.21
N THR A 19 56.82 -2.74 -0.77
CA THR A 19 57.13 -1.51 0.02
C THR A 19 58.09 -0.37 -0.44
N THR A 20 57.48 0.82 -0.65
CA THR A 20 57.90 2.17 -0.13
C THR A 20 59.15 2.89 -0.71
N PRO A 21 59.47 4.16 -0.34
CA PRO A 21 58.68 5.42 -0.49
C PRO A 21 59.54 6.61 -1.04
N SER A 22 59.21 7.88 -0.69
CA SER A 22 59.97 9.16 -0.92
C SER A 22 60.02 9.70 -2.38
N GLU A 23 60.17 10.99 -2.71
CA GLU A 23 60.08 12.32 -2.01
C GLU A 23 59.77 13.39 -3.12
N GLU A 24 58.78 14.28 -2.99
CA GLU A 24 58.85 15.69 -2.48
C GLU A 24 59.36 16.78 -3.47
N LYS A 25 58.91 18.04 -3.27
CA LYS A 25 59.14 19.30 -4.05
C LYS A 25 58.35 19.37 -5.37
N GLY A 26 57.86 20.52 -5.86
CA GLY A 26 57.92 21.93 -5.42
C GLY A 26 57.75 22.84 -6.66
N SER A 27 57.39 24.13 -6.62
CA SER A 27 57.07 25.07 -5.52
C SER A 27 56.57 26.41 -6.10
N SER A 28 55.92 27.27 -5.29
CA SER A 28 55.86 28.75 -5.47
C SER A 28 55.05 29.31 -6.67
N SER A 29 54.65 30.59 -6.78
CA SER A 29 54.44 31.78 -5.90
C SER A 29 54.29 33.01 -6.84
N ALA A 30 53.83 34.22 -6.54
CA ALA A 30 52.98 34.90 -5.54
C ALA A 30 52.72 36.33 -6.12
N ILE A 31 51.93 37.23 -5.51
CA ILE A 31 52.37 38.40 -4.68
C ILE A 31 51.11 39.31 -4.57
N LYS A 32 50.60 39.67 -3.37
CA LYS A 32 50.98 40.79 -2.45
C LYS A 32 50.54 42.19 -2.98
N GLN A 33 50.20 43.25 -2.21
CA GLN A 33 50.23 43.64 -0.77
C GLN A 33 48.93 44.45 -0.46
N ASP A 34 48.49 44.87 0.74
CA ASP A 34 48.54 44.52 2.20
C ASP A 34 47.32 45.36 2.81
N THR A 35 47.13 45.95 4.02
CA THR A 35 47.84 46.13 5.33
C THR A 35 46.83 46.69 6.40
N THR A 36 46.83 46.15 7.65
CA THR A 36 46.40 46.79 8.96
C THR A 36 44.94 47.30 9.19
N THR A 37 44.38 47.38 10.41
CA THR A 37 44.97 47.55 11.79
C THR A 37 44.11 46.93 12.94
N ASP A 38 44.70 46.81 14.14
CA ASP A 38 44.19 46.37 15.48
C ASP A 38 42.82 46.92 15.96
N THR A 39 42.10 46.33 16.94
CA THR A 39 42.50 46.22 18.38
C THR A 39 41.64 45.23 19.21
N LYS A 40 42.17 44.72 20.35
CA LYS A 40 41.51 43.85 21.35
C LYS A 40 40.64 44.60 22.40
N GLN A 41 39.64 43.94 23.00
CA GLN A 41 39.59 43.65 24.46
C GLN A 41 38.44 42.68 24.86
N ASP A 42 38.18 42.50 26.17
CA ASP A 42 37.71 41.24 26.79
C ASP A 42 36.82 41.49 28.06
N VAL A 43 36.20 40.42 28.60
CA VAL A 43 35.80 40.20 30.03
C VAL A 43 34.47 40.76 30.66
N THR A 44 33.70 39.82 31.26
CA THR A 44 32.72 39.85 32.43
C THR A 44 31.28 40.44 32.43
N GLU A 45 30.32 39.53 32.72
CA GLU A 45 29.36 39.44 33.86
C GLU A 45 28.24 40.46 34.27
N GLN A 46 27.05 39.84 34.52
CA GLN A 46 26.06 40.01 35.62
C GLN A 46 25.07 41.21 35.78
N LYS A 47 23.80 40.81 36.01
CA LYS A 47 22.72 41.39 36.88
C LYS A 47 22.11 42.78 36.59
N SER A 48 20.77 42.83 36.53
CA SER A 48 19.91 43.29 37.67
C SER A 48 18.41 43.31 37.31
N ASP A 49 17.53 43.00 38.26
CA ASP A 49 16.07 43.21 38.16
C ASP A 49 15.70 44.71 38.28
N ARG A 50 14.51 45.10 37.78
CA ARG A 50 13.38 45.55 38.64
C ARG A 50 12.06 45.93 37.92
N LEU A 51 10.95 45.61 38.61
CA LEU A 51 9.58 46.16 38.51
C LEU A 51 9.56 47.72 38.46
N ALA A 52 8.53 48.43 37.98
CA ALA A 52 7.12 48.34 38.42
C ALA A 52 6.17 49.31 37.64
N SER A 53 4.85 49.22 37.94
CA SER A 53 3.80 50.28 37.83
C SER A 53 3.41 50.83 36.45
N SER A 54 2.17 51.31 36.21
CA SER A 54 0.87 51.14 36.89
C SER A 54 -0.28 51.75 36.02
N GLU A 55 -1.54 51.43 36.35
CA GLU A 55 -2.76 52.27 36.15
C GLU A 55 -3.22 52.57 34.68
N GLN A 56 -4.50 52.81 34.34
CA GLN A 56 -5.79 52.71 35.09
C GLN A 56 -7.01 52.69 34.11
N GLN A 57 -8.12 52.06 34.53
CA GLN A 57 -9.54 52.43 34.21
C GLN A 57 -10.01 52.44 32.72
N THR A 58 -11.30 52.31 32.36
CA THR A 58 -12.60 52.02 33.03
C THR A 58 -13.48 51.25 32.01
N GLY A 59 -14.52 50.47 32.36
CA GLY A 59 -15.05 50.14 33.69
C GLY A 59 -16.53 50.54 33.92
N SER A 60 -17.49 49.83 33.32
CA SER A 60 -18.89 49.65 33.77
C SER A 60 -19.60 48.65 32.82
N ASP A 61 -20.35 47.61 33.21
CA ASP A 61 -21.48 47.48 34.16
C ASP A 61 -22.76 48.23 33.72
N SER A 62 -23.99 47.69 33.83
CA SER A 62 -24.42 46.36 34.33
C SER A 62 -25.90 46.02 34.05
N ALA A 63 -26.19 44.72 33.85
CA ALA A 63 -27.28 43.88 34.43
C ALA A 63 -28.81 44.16 34.27
N ASP A 64 -29.55 43.06 34.55
CA ASP A 64 -30.90 42.92 35.16
C ASP A 64 -32.23 42.86 34.34
N ARG A 65 -32.67 41.60 34.13
CA ARG A 65 -34.02 41.00 34.40
C ARG A 65 -35.23 41.11 33.44
N TYR A 66 -36.11 40.12 33.63
CA TYR A 66 -37.48 39.85 33.10
C TYR A 66 -37.55 39.56 31.59
N ALA A 67 -38.04 38.43 31.07
CA ALA A 67 -39.01 37.37 31.47
C ALA A 67 -40.48 37.67 31.14
N ASP A 68 -41.20 36.60 30.71
CA ASP A 68 -42.56 36.54 30.16
C ASP A 68 -42.79 37.38 28.87
N ASP A 69 -43.62 37.00 27.90
CA ASP A 69 -44.06 35.68 27.42
C ASP A 69 -44.31 35.85 25.87
N THR A 70 -45.27 35.33 25.08
CA THR A 70 -46.50 34.52 25.24
C THR A 70 -46.82 33.86 23.88
N THR A 71 -47.11 32.54 23.84
CA THR A 71 -48.03 31.88 22.87
C THR A 71 -47.66 31.88 21.35
N ASN A 72 -48.24 31.13 20.38
CA ASN A 72 -49.08 29.90 20.27
C ASN A 72 -49.16 29.51 18.75
N GLU A 73 -49.66 28.36 18.26
CA GLU A 73 -50.20 27.12 18.88
C GLU A 73 -50.26 25.93 17.87
N THR A 74 -49.94 24.71 18.31
CA THR A 74 -50.57 23.41 17.89
C THR A 74 -50.54 23.01 16.39
N VAL A 75 -50.95 21.81 15.93
CA VAL A 75 -51.78 20.69 16.44
C VAL A 75 -51.00 19.38 16.21
N GLN A 76 -50.57 18.63 17.24
CA GLN A 76 -51.28 17.80 18.25
C GLN A 76 -51.52 16.32 17.82
N PRO A 77 -51.60 15.35 18.77
CA PRO A 77 -51.32 13.93 18.50
C PRO A 77 -52.46 12.97 18.93
N ASN A 78 -52.18 11.67 18.96
CA ASN A 78 -52.78 10.70 19.91
C ASN A 78 -51.64 9.76 20.39
N GLN A 79 -51.42 9.41 21.68
CA GLN A 79 -52.31 8.97 22.78
C GLN A 79 -52.86 7.54 22.61
N LEU A 80 -52.36 6.59 23.41
CA LEU A 80 -53.11 5.98 24.53
C LEU A 80 -52.25 4.99 25.35
N SER A 81 -52.71 4.70 26.57
CA SER A 81 -52.17 3.72 27.55
C SER A 81 -53.37 3.20 28.38
N PRO A 82 -53.24 2.76 29.65
CA PRO A 82 -52.43 1.69 30.26
C PRO A 82 -53.33 0.56 30.87
N ASP A 83 -52.76 -0.47 31.53
CA ASP A 83 -53.34 -1.26 32.67
C ASP A 83 -52.52 -2.55 32.96
N ASN A 84 -52.47 -3.19 34.15
CA ASN A 84 -52.67 -2.74 35.55
C ASN A 84 -52.02 -3.76 36.57
N VAL A 85 -52.03 -3.40 37.87
CA VAL A 85 -51.66 -4.12 39.14
C VAL A 85 -51.90 -5.64 39.19
N GLY A 86 -51.15 -6.49 39.94
CA GLY A 86 -50.00 -6.30 40.86
C GLY A 86 -49.98 -7.29 42.06
N LYS A 87 -49.14 -7.03 43.09
CA LYS A 87 -48.89 -7.79 44.37
C LYS A 87 -47.98 -9.04 44.31
N ALA A 88 -47.37 -9.56 45.40
CA ALA A 88 -46.56 -8.96 46.50
C ALA A 88 -46.28 -9.99 47.63
N HIS A 89 -45.00 -10.36 47.86
CA HIS A 89 -44.29 -10.83 49.09
C HIS A 89 -42.91 -11.36 48.62
N GLY A 90 -41.75 -11.10 49.25
CA GLY A 90 -41.27 -11.58 50.57
C GLY A 90 -40.42 -12.86 50.36
N GLU A 91 -39.13 -12.99 50.73
CA GLU A 91 -38.26 -12.21 51.66
C GLU A 91 -36.77 -12.16 51.23
N LYS A 92 -36.06 -11.10 51.69
CA LYS A 92 -34.66 -10.96 52.16
C LYS A 92 -33.47 -11.78 51.56
N ARG A 93 -32.37 -11.03 51.35
CA ARG A 93 -30.94 -11.42 51.33
C ARG A 93 -30.45 -12.23 50.10
N ASN A 94 -29.21 -12.07 49.64
CA ASN A 94 -28.09 -11.23 50.09
C ASN A 94 -27.75 -10.10 49.08
N GLU A 95 -26.82 -9.22 49.47
CA GLU A 95 -26.10 -8.33 48.55
C GLU A 95 -25.02 -9.12 47.78
N GLU A 96 -24.90 -8.86 46.48
CA GLU A 96 -23.75 -9.26 45.66
C GLU A 96 -23.61 -8.21 44.54
N GLU A 97 -22.39 -7.71 44.33
CA GLU A 97 -22.15 -6.55 43.45
C GLU A 97 -22.27 -6.96 41.98
N ARG A 98 -23.11 -6.23 41.23
CA ARG A 98 -23.35 -6.50 39.80
C ARG A 98 -22.92 -5.30 38.96
N GLU A 99 -21.61 -5.19 38.76
CA GLU A 99 -21.07 -4.32 37.73
C GLU A 99 -21.57 -4.74 36.34
N THR A 100 -21.57 -3.80 35.41
CA THR A 100 -22.25 -3.95 34.11
C THR A 100 -21.32 -4.60 33.08
N GLU A 101 -21.71 -5.79 32.61
CA GLU A 101 -21.09 -6.39 31.42
C GLU A 101 -21.32 -5.47 30.21
N VAL A 102 -20.24 -4.90 29.67
CA VAL A 102 -20.24 -4.24 28.37
C VAL A 102 -20.02 -5.33 27.31
N PRO A 103 -20.99 -5.63 26.42
CA PRO A 103 -20.83 -6.64 25.38
C PRO A 103 -19.97 -6.08 24.24
N GLY A 104 -18.64 -6.17 24.40
CA GLY A 104 -17.65 -5.60 23.47
C GLY A 104 -16.39 -6.45 23.27
N ALA A 105 -16.48 -7.77 23.49
CA ALA A 105 -15.39 -8.69 23.14
C ALA A 105 -15.51 -9.13 21.68
N SER A 106 -14.42 -9.02 20.91
CA SER A 106 -14.35 -9.44 19.52
C SER A 106 -14.55 -10.95 19.38
N VAL A 107 -15.48 -11.36 18.53
CA VAL A 107 -15.79 -12.77 18.28
C VAL A 107 -14.87 -13.29 17.17
N ASN A 108 -14.06 -14.31 17.49
CA ASN A 108 -13.27 -15.16 16.59
C ASN A 108 -12.40 -14.42 15.53
N ALA A 109 -11.21 -13.99 15.93
CA ALA A 109 -10.11 -13.64 15.02
C ALA A 109 -9.32 -14.90 14.59
N ASP A 110 -10.02 -15.88 14.02
CA ASP A 110 -9.49 -17.07 13.34
C ASP A 110 -10.58 -17.57 12.39
N SER A 111 -10.57 -17.14 11.13
CA SER A 111 -11.70 -17.42 10.20
C SER A 111 -11.62 -18.77 9.50
N ARG A 112 -10.49 -19.49 9.66
CA ARG A 112 -10.25 -20.81 9.10
C ARG A 112 -11.35 -21.79 9.50
N SER A 113 -11.75 -22.63 8.55
CA SER A 113 -12.69 -23.73 8.81
C SER A 113 -12.13 -24.71 9.85
N GLU A 114 -13.02 -25.45 10.52
CA GLU A 114 -12.60 -26.53 11.43
C GLU A 114 -11.76 -27.59 10.71
N GLU A 115 -11.98 -27.78 9.40
CA GLU A 115 -11.23 -28.70 8.53
C GLU A 115 -9.79 -28.21 8.29
N GLU A 116 -9.59 -26.95 7.89
CA GLU A 116 -8.25 -26.34 7.72
C GLU A 116 -7.47 -26.26 9.04
N ARG A 117 -8.16 -25.98 10.16
CA ARG A 117 -7.56 -25.99 11.50
C ARG A 117 -7.08 -27.39 11.89
N LEU A 118 -7.87 -28.42 11.57
CA LEU A 118 -7.52 -29.82 11.83
C LEU A 118 -6.34 -30.26 10.94
N GLU A 119 -6.35 -29.93 9.64
CA GLU A 119 -5.23 -30.25 8.74
C GLU A 119 -3.91 -29.58 9.19
N GLU A 120 -3.94 -28.32 9.61
CA GLU A 120 -2.76 -27.61 10.13
C GLU A 120 -2.28 -28.23 11.46
N GLU A 121 -3.19 -28.69 12.34
CA GLU A 121 -2.81 -29.43 13.54
C GLU A 121 -2.10 -30.76 13.19
N TYR A 122 -2.71 -31.60 12.34
CA TYR A 122 -2.11 -32.84 11.88
C TYR A 122 -0.74 -32.61 11.22
N ARG A 123 -0.60 -31.54 10.41
CA ARG A 123 0.67 -31.13 9.80
C ARG A 123 1.71 -30.73 10.85
N LEU A 124 1.35 -29.94 11.86
CA LEU A 124 2.26 -29.54 12.95
C LEU A 124 2.62 -30.72 13.87
N MET A 125 1.73 -31.71 13.96
CA MET A 125 2.01 -33.01 14.55
C MET A 125 2.88 -33.91 13.66
N GLY A 126 3.06 -33.64 12.37
CA GLY A 126 3.74 -34.59 11.47
C GLY A 126 3.00 -35.93 11.38
N GLU A 127 1.66 -35.87 11.40
CA GLU A 127 0.71 -36.96 11.23
C GLU A 127 -0.13 -36.70 9.95
N ASP A 128 -0.58 -37.74 9.25
CA ASP A 128 -1.48 -37.57 8.09
C ASP A 128 -2.93 -37.28 8.54
N ALA A 129 -3.57 -36.28 7.93
CA ALA A 129 -4.95 -35.89 8.26
C ALA A 129 -5.98 -36.99 7.88
N PRO A 130 -6.96 -37.34 8.75
CA PRO A 130 -7.90 -38.44 8.50
C PRO A 130 -8.92 -38.19 7.37
N GLY A 131 -8.51 -38.43 6.12
CA GLY A 131 -9.40 -38.44 4.95
C GLY A 131 -9.08 -37.40 3.86
N GLY A 132 -8.04 -36.57 4.06
CA GLY A 132 -7.65 -35.53 3.10
C GLY A 132 -7.16 -36.08 1.74
N GLU A 133 -8.00 -36.03 0.71
CA GLU A 133 -7.56 -36.28 -0.66
C GLU A 133 -6.80 -35.07 -1.23
N LYS A 134 -5.46 -35.21 -1.26
CA LYS A 134 -4.42 -34.26 -1.69
C LYS A 134 -3.76 -33.54 -0.50
N SER A 135 -2.93 -34.30 0.22
CA SER A 135 -1.86 -33.77 1.09
C SER A 135 -1.20 -32.52 0.50
N ILE A 136 -0.73 -31.64 1.39
CA ILE A 136 0.10 -30.47 1.06
C ILE A 136 1.34 -30.87 0.24
N ASP A 137 1.81 -32.12 0.29
CA ASP A 137 2.80 -32.64 -0.68
C ASP A 137 2.36 -32.44 -2.14
N ASP A 138 1.08 -32.66 -2.48
CA ASP A 138 0.58 -32.51 -3.85
C ASP A 138 0.29 -31.03 -4.21
N VAL A 139 0.31 -30.13 -3.23
CA VAL A 139 0.33 -28.66 -3.42
C VAL A 139 1.78 -28.19 -3.60
N LEU A 140 2.70 -28.59 -2.73
CA LEU A 140 4.14 -28.38 -2.82
C LEU A 140 4.75 -29.03 -4.08
N LYS A 141 4.15 -30.09 -4.62
CA LYS A 141 4.53 -30.74 -5.88
C LYS A 141 3.95 -30.04 -7.10
N LYS A 142 2.84 -29.31 -6.98
CA LYS A 142 2.40 -28.34 -7.99
C LYS A 142 3.32 -27.11 -7.97
N LEU A 143 3.59 -26.54 -6.80
CA LEU A 143 4.54 -25.43 -6.63
C LEU A 143 5.96 -25.80 -7.08
N SER A 144 6.46 -26.99 -6.77
CA SER A 144 7.79 -27.44 -7.21
C SER A 144 7.83 -27.97 -8.65
N THR A 145 6.70 -28.31 -9.29
CA THR A 145 6.67 -28.47 -10.76
C THR A 145 6.65 -27.15 -11.52
N PHE A 146 6.25 -26.04 -10.88
CA PHE A 146 6.64 -24.70 -11.36
C PHE A 146 8.14 -24.42 -11.16
N SER A 147 8.79 -25.04 -10.15
CA SER A 147 10.25 -24.98 -9.93
C SER A 147 11.08 -25.84 -10.92
N THR A 148 10.92 -25.58 -12.21
CA THR A 148 11.86 -26.12 -13.22
C THR A 148 13.27 -25.56 -12.98
N GLN A 149 14.20 -26.45 -12.63
CA GLN A 149 15.59 -26.16 -12.31
C GLN A 149 16.36 -25.56 -13.51
N THR A 150 16.19 -24.27 -13.82
CA THR A 150 17.04 -23.58 -14.81
C THR A 150 17.05 -22.03 -14.78
N LYS A 151 16.13 -21.36 -14.06
CA LYS A 151 16.06 -19.88 -14.08
C LYS A 151 17.03 -19.16 -13.11
N LYS A 152 17.03 -19.50 -11.81
CA LYS A 152 17.75 -18.76 -10.75
C LYS A 152 19.25 -18.54 -11.07
N ASP A 153 19.96 -19.64 -11.39
CA ASP A 153 21.41 -19.65 -11.69
C ASP A 153 21.80 -18.92 -12.99
N ARG A 154 20.85 -18.65 -13.90
CA ARG A 154 21.08 -17.85 -15.12
C ARG A 154 20.84 -16.35 -14.93
N LEU A 155 20.10 -15.95 -13.91
CA LEU A 155 19.75 -14.55 -13.66
C LEU A 155 20.82 -13.87 -12.78
N GLN A 156 21.18 -14.47 -11.64
CA GLN A 156 22.15 -13.89 -10.69
C GLN A 156 23.51 -13.58 -11.35
N ARG A 157 23.99 -14.42 -12.27
CA ARG A 157 25.28 -14.22 -12.97
C ARG A 157 25.26 -13.15 -14.08
N ARG A 158 24.12 -12.53 -14.39
CA ARG A 158 23.99 -11.45 -15.39
C ARG A 158 23.63 -10.08 -14.80
N TYR A 159 23.10 -10.02 -13.58
CA TYR A 159 22.46 -8.80 -13.05
C TYR A 159 23.40 -7.61 -12.80
N PHE A 160 24.70 -7.82 -12.57
CA PHE A 160 25.58 -6.76 -12.06
C PHE A 160 26.08 -5.72 -13.09
N LYS A 161 25.69 -5.77 -14.37
CA LYS A 161 25.99 -4.70 -15.35
C LYS A 161 24.86 -4.45 -16.36
N ARG A 162 24.21 -3.29 -16.20
CA ARG A 162 23.21 -2.64 -17.08
C ARG A 162 21.87 -3.38 -17.24
N GLN A 163 20.80 -2.82 -16.64
CA GLN A 163 19.54 -2.41 -17.31
C GLN A 163 18.46 -2.02 -16.27
N ALA A 164 18.35 -0.73 -15.94
CA ALA A 164 17.20 -0.20 -15.19
C ALA A 164 16.09 0.29 -16.15
N SER A 165 16.41 1.20 -17.07
CA SER A 165 15.46 1.80 -18.02
C SER A 165 14.82 0.81 -18.99
N HIS A 166 15.54 -0.25 -19.37
CA HIS A 166 15.13 -1.11 -20.48
C HIS A 166 14.07 -2.17 -20.14
N ARG A 167 13.87 -2.46 -18.84
CA ARG A 167 12.77 -3.31 -18.35
C ARG A 167 11.48 -2.52 -18.15
N ARG A 168 11.54 -1.29 -17.61
CA ARG A 168 10.35 -0.40 -17.46
C ARG A 168 9.61 -0.24 -18.80
N ARG A 169 10.33 0.07 -19.89
CA ARG A 169 9.77 0.17 -21.25
C ARG A 169 9.12 -1.11 -21.78
N TRP A 170 9.54 -2.29 -21.30
CA TRP A 170 8.95 -3.56 -21.74
C TRP A 170 7.62 -3.87 -21.04
N TRP A 171 7.40 -3.31 -19.84
CA TRP A 171 6.11 -3.40 -19.13
C TRP A 171 5.03 -2.49 -19.72
N ILE A 172 5.40 -1.31 -20.24
CA ILE A 172 4.47 -0.42 -20.97
C ILE A 172 3.83 -1.16 -22.15
N LEU A 173 4.62 -1.97 -22.87
CA LEU A 173 4.15 -2.81 -23.99
C LEU A 173 3.24 -3.97 -23.57
N ILE A 174 3.31 -4.42 -22.31
CA ILE A 174 2.44 -5.48 -21.78
C ILE A 174 1.08 -4.90 -21.38
N LEU A 175 1.06 -3.72 -20.74
CA LEU A 175 -0.19 -2.97 -20.48
C LEU A 175 -0.90 -2.57 -21.79
N ALA A 176 -0.14 -2.20 -22.82
CA ALA A 176 -0.68 -1.93 -24.16
C ALA A 176 -1.42 -3.14 -24.79
N LEU A 177 -1.18 -4.38 -24.33
CA LEU A 177 -1.88 -5.56 -24.85
C LEU A 177 -3.31 -5.70 -24.30
N ILE A 178 -3.61 -5.07 -23.15
CA ILE A 178 -4.97 -4.96 -22.60
C ILE A 178 -5.83 -3.97 -23.42
N ALA A 179 -5.19 -2.98 -24.06
CA ALA A 179 -5.88 -1.91 -24.81
C ALA A 179 -6.72 -2.40 -26.01
N VAL A 180 -6.49 -3.63 -26.49
CA VAL A 180 -7.25 -4.22 -27.62
C VAL A 180 -8.75 -4.36 -27.30
N LEU A 181 -9.13 -4.52 -26.02
CA LEU A 181 -10.54 -4.59 -25.59
C LEU A 181 -11.26 -3.22 -25.63
N GLY A 182 -10.55 -2.11 -25.37
CA GLY A 182 -11.14 -0.76 -25.37
C GLY A 182 -11.60 -0.26 -26.74
N VAL A 183 -11.11 -0.86 -27.82
CA VAL A 183 -11.55 -0.55 -29.20
C VAL A 183 -13.00 -1.01 -29.44
N VAL A 184 -13.46 -2.03 -28.72
CA VAL A 184 -14.81 -2.60 -28.88
C VAL A 184 -15.88 -1.75 -28.20
N THR A 185 -15.60 -1.16 -27.04
CA THR A 185 -16.51 -0.22 -26.37
C THR A 185 -16.65 1.10 -27.15
N TRP A 186 -15.56 1.60 -27.74
CA TRP A 186 -15.58 2.80 -28.59
C TRP A 186 -16.52 2.68 -29.79
N ALA A 187 -16.56 1.49 -30.44
CA ALA A 187 -17.47 1.20 -31.55
C ALA A 187 -18.96 1.18 -31.14
N LEU A 188 -19.26 0.86 -29.88
CA LEU A 188 -20.63 0.91 -29.34
C LEU A 188 -21.02 2.32 -28.90
N PHE A 189 -20.10 3.09 -28.31
CA PHE A 189 -20.37 4.46 -27.87
C PHE A 189 -20.69 5.40 -29.05
N LEU A 190 -20.04 5.22 -30.20
CA LEU A 190 -20.38 5.93 -31.45
C LEU A 190 -21.71 5.49 -32.08
N ALA A 191 -22.29 4.37 -31.65
CA ALA A 191 -23.60 3.88 -32.11
C ALA A 191 -24.75 4.19 -31.13
N GLY A 192 -24.46 4.44 -29.85
CA GLY A 192 -25.41 4.72 -28.77
C GLY A 192 -25.63 6.21 -28.49
N GLY A 193 -25.59 7.05 -29.52
CA GLY A 193 -25.55 8.52 -29.41
C GLY A 193 -26.85 9.23 -29.01
N ASP A 194 -27.75 8.60 -28.23
CA ASP A 194 -28.88 9.28 -27.57
C ASP A 194 -29.45 8.43 -26.41
N GLU A 195 -29.09 8.74 -25.15
CA GLU A 195 -29.88 8.47 -23.92
C GLU A 195 -29.18 9.05 -22.66
N SER A 196 -29.04 10.38 -22.60
CA SER A 196 -28.81 11.08 -21.32
C SER A 196 -29.72 12.31 -21.24
N GLY A 197 -30.92 12.07 -20.73
CA GLY A 197 -32.04 13.02 -20.78
C GLY A 197 -31.98 14.15 -19.76
N ASP A 198 -30.99 15.05 -19.86
CA ASP A 198 -31.19 16.41 -19.37
C ASP A 198 -30.36 17.47 -20.13
N ARG A 199 -30.98 18.62 -20.39
CA ARG A 199 -30.37 19.86 -20.93
C ARG A 199 -29.54 19.77 -22.23
N ILE A 200 -30.03 19.07 -23.27
CA ILE A 200 -29.52 19.24 -24.64
C ILE A 200 -29.62 20.72 -25.06
N ALA A 201 -28.48 21.39 -25.22
CA ALA A 201 -28.42 22.66 -25.91
C ALA A 201 -28.74 22.44 -27.41
N THR A 202 -29.73 23.16 -27.95
CA THR A 202 -30.12 23.03 -29.36
C THR A 202 -28.97 23.45 -30.27
N ARG A 203 -28.24 22.46 -30.79
CA ARG A 203 -27.12 22.64 -31.72
C ARG A 203 -27.62 23.18 -33.06
N GLU A 204 -26.98 24.24 -33.53
CA GLU A 204 -27.12 24.82 -34.85
C GLU A 204 -26.58 23.84 -35.92
N LEU A 205 -27.32 23.70 -37.03
CA LEU A 205 -26.92 22.90 -38.19
C LEU A 205 -26.75 23.82 -39.40
N PHE A 206 -25.70 23.58 -40.17
CA PHE A 206 -25.20 24.49 -41.19
C PHE A 206 -25.24 23.85 -42.59
N THR A 207 -25.42 24.68 -43.61
CA THR A 207 -25.33 24.30 -45.02
C THR A 207 -23.92 24.58 -45.58
N PRO A 208 -23.56 24.06 -46.78
CA PRO A 208 -22.31 24.44 -47.44
C PRO A 208 -22.19 25.94 -47.79
N GLU A 209 -23.32 26.66 -47.89
CA GLU A 209 -23.35 28.11 -48.18
C GLU A 209 -23.06 28.96 -46.92
N ASP A 210 -23.24 28.40 -45.72
CA ASP A 210 -22.93 29.05 -44.46
C ASP A 210 -21.43 29.06 -44.11
N LEU A 211 -20.60 28.32 -44.86
CA LEU A 211 -19.17 28.16 -44.56
C LEU A 211 -18.36 29.41 -44.97
N LEU A 212 -17.46 29.84 -44.09
CA LEU A 212 -16.59 31.00 -44.32
C LEU A 212 -15.62 30.79 -45.49
N PRO A 213 -15.38 31.85 -46.30
CA PRO A 213 -14.48 31.76 -47.45
C PRO A 213 -13.01 31.60 -47.01
N ALA A 214 -12.43 30.45 -47.31
CA ALA A 214 -11.01 30.15 -47.12
C ALA A 214 -10.20 30.30 -48.42
N SER A 215 -8.86 30.38 -48.34
CA SER A 215 -8.02 30.26 -49.54
C SER A 215 -7.92 28.81 -50.05
N ALA A 216 -7.30 28.61 -51.21
CA ALA A 216 -6.98 27.26 -51.70
C ALA A 216 -5.91 26.56 -50.83
N VAL A 217 -4.99 27.34 -50.24
CA VAL A 217 -3.94 26.83 -49.35
C VAL A 217 -4.55 26.39 -48.02
N ASP A 218 -5.44 27.19 -47.45
CA ASP A 218 -6.09 26.88 -46.16
C ASP A 218 -6.99 25.65 -46.27
N ARG A 219 -7.73 25.49 -47.37
CA ARG A 219 -8.49 24.25 -47.62
C ARG A 219 -7.58 23.03 -47.75
N ALA A 220 -6.47 23.14 -48.49
CA ALA A 220 -5.51 22.05 -48.65
C ALA A 220 -4.79 21.70 -47.33
N ALA A 221 -4.69 22.65 -46.39
CA ALA A 221 -4.16 22.48 -45.04
C ALA A 221 -5.26 22.29 -43.97
N GLY A 222 -6.52 22.07 -44.35
CA GLY A 222 -7.63 21.85 -43.42
C GLY A 222 -7.96 23.01 -42.45
N LYS A 223 -7.45 24.22 -42.67
CA LYS A 223 -7.59 25.39 -41.77
C LYS A 223 -8.91 26.17 -41.93
N CYS A 224 -9.87 25.60 -42.65
CA CYS A 224 -11.20 26.18 -42.93
C CYS A 224 -12.31 25.48 -42.13
N GLU A 225 -13.46 26.15 -41.97
CA GLU A 225 -14.68 25.47 -41.50
C GLU A 225 -15.03 24.28 -42.43
N THR A 226 -15.56 23.19 -41.87
CA THR A 226 -15.99 22.01 -42.62
C THR A 226 -17.25 21.40 -42.01
N LEU A 227 -18.12 20.81 -42.82
CA LEU A 227 -19.26 20.02 -42.34
C LEU A 227 -18.85 18.58 -42.02
N ALA A 228 -19.52 17.95 -41.06
CA ALA A 228 -19.31 16.55 -40.68
C ALA A 228 -19.82 15.56 -41.73
N ASP A 229 -20.87 15.94 -42.44
CA ASP A 229 -21.37 15.32 -43.67
C ASP A 229 -21.59 16.46 -44.68
N PRO A 230 -20.80 16.54 -45.76
CA PRO A 230 -20.91 17.58 -46.78
C PRO A 230 -21.98 17.29 -47.84
N ASP A 231 -22.51 16.07 -47.91
CA ASP A 231 -23.58 15.67 -48.85
C ASP A 231 -24.98 15.83 -48.21
N ALA A 232 -25.05 15.93 -46.88
CA ALA A 232 -26.27 16.26 -46.13
C ALA A 232 -26.73 17.72 -46.36
N ALA A 233 -28.05 17.92 -46.41
CA ALA A 233 -28.67 19.23 -46.64
C ALA A 233 -28.41 20.25 -45.52
N GLN A 234 -28.22 19.77 -44.28
CA GLN A 234 -27.74 20.51 -43.12
C GLN A 234 -26.90 19.57 -42.26
N SER A 235 -25.83 20.06 -41.66
CA SER A 235 -24.87 19.21 -40.94
C SER A 235 -24.16 19.94 -39.80
N ILE A 236 -23.46 19.19 -38.95
CA ILE A 236 -22.66 19.74 -37.85
C ILE A 236 -21.39 20.38 -38.42
N MET A 237 -21.07 21.61 -38.01
CA MET A 237 -19.82 22.27 -38.38
C MET A 237 -18.68 21.88 -37.43
N TYR A 238 -17.49 21.66 -38.00
CA TYR A 238 -16.21 21.69 -37.30
C TYR A 238 -15.45 22.98 -37.60
N ILE A 239 -14.79 23.55 -36.59
CA ILE A 239 -14.03 24.81 -36.71
C ILE A 239 -12.86 24.69 -37.69
N PHE A 240 -12.24 23.51 -37.76
CA PHE A 240 -11.25 23.14 -38.77
C PHE A 240 -11.50 21.69 -39.23
N ALA A 241 -10.89 21.28 -40.35
CA ALA A 241 -11.11 19.96 -40.93
C ALA A 241 -10.69 18.83 -39.96
N PRO A 242 -11.54 17.83 -39.69
CA PRO A 242 -11.23 16.71 -38.81
C PRO A 242 -9.89 16.03 -39.10
N VAL A 243 -9.01 15.99 -38.10
CA VAL A 243 -7.72 15.28 -38.18
C VAL A 243 -7.91 13.83 -37.73
N SER A 244 -7.34 12.86 -38.46
CA SER A 244 -7.36 11.46 -38.04
C SER A 244 -6.35 11.20 -36.92
N GLN A 245 -6.65 10.34 -35.95
CA GLN A 245 -5.73 10.02 -34.84
C GLN A 245 -4.35 9.54 -35.32
N SER A 246 -4.27 8.87 -36.47
CA SER A 246 -3.01 8.44 -37.12
C SER A 246 -2.19 9.59 -37.72
N GLU A 247 -2.81 10.73 -37.97
CA GLU A 247 -2.21 11.93 -38.56
C GLU A 247 -1.77 12.95 -37.50
N VAL A 248 -2.13 12.74 -36.23
CA VAL A 248 -1.67 13.56 -35.10
C VAL A 248 -0.23 13.21 -34.74
N GLN A 249 0.62 14.24 -34.63
CA GLN A 249 2.00 14.17 -34.14
C GLN A 249 2.14 14.75 -32.73
N SER A 250 1.45 15.83 -32.39
CA SER A 250 1.32 16.28 -31.00
C SER A 250 0.05 17.09 -30.76
N ILE A 251 -0.36 17.17 -29.49
CA ILE A 251 -1.43 18.03 -28.99
C ILE A 251 -0.87 18.75 -27.77
N ALA A 252 -0.70 20.07 -27.88
CA ALA A 252 -0.33 20.93 -26.77
C ALA A 252 -1.57 21.68 -26.25
N TRP A 253 -1.68 21.88 -24.94
CA TRP A 253 -2.75 22.70 -24.34
C TRP A 253 -2.25 23.54 -23.16
N ARG A 254 -2.98 24.62 -22.89
CA ARG A 254 -2.78 25.56 -21.78
C ARG A 254 -4.12 25.78 -21.07
N ASN A 255 -4.08 25.84 -19.76
CA ASN A 255 -5.19 26.20 -18.88
C ASN A 255 -4.65 26.98 -17.64
N SER A 256 -5.44 27.12 -16.58
CA SER A 256 -5.01 27.74 -15.31
C SER A 256 -3.93 26.95 -14.57
N GLU A 257 -3.88 25.63 -14.76
CA GLU A 257 -3.03 24.70 -14.03
C GLU A 257 -1.63 24.57 -14.65
N GLY A 258 -1.49 24.91 -15.93
CA GLY A 258 -0.20 24.93 -16.60
C GLY A 258 -0.26 24.90 -18.13
N SER A 259 0.78 24.31 -18.72
CA SER A 259 0.86 24.01 -20.16
C SER A 259 1.50 22.65 -20.36
N TYR A 260 0.90 21.83 -21.21
CA TYR A 260 1.22 20.41 -21.35
C TYR A 260 1.23 20.01 -22.84
N GLU A 261 1.97 18.97 -23.20
CA GLU A 261 1.98 18.44 -24.57
C GLU A 261 2.09 16.91 -24.58
N ILE A 262 1.11 16.23 -25.18
CA ILE A 262 1.29 14.85 -25.63
C ILE A 262 1.87 14.84 -27.04
N TYR A 263 2.88 14.02 -27.28
CA TYR A 263 3.47 13.86 -28.61
C TYR A 263 3.64 12.38 -28.95
N ARG A 264 3.70 12.10 -30.26
CA ARG A 264 3.97 10.75 -30.78
C ARG A 264 5.47 10.47 -30.78
N ASP A 265 5.89 9.45 -30.04
CA ASP A 265 7.27 9.01 -29.95
C ASP A 265 7.75 8.28 -31.24
N ASN A 266 9.02 7.86 -31.24
CA ASN A 266 9.63 7.14 -32.36
C ASN A 266 9.06 5.72 -32.57
N ASP A 267 8.45 5.14 -31.55
CA ASP A 267 7.83 3.80 -31.59
C ASP A 267 6.32 3.89 -31.97
N GLY A 268 5.78 5.11 -32.11
CA GLY A 268 4.43 5.43 -32.57
C GLY A 268 3.41 5.70 -31.46
N ASN A 269 3.82 5.68 -30.19
CA ASN A 269 2.95 5.83 -29.02
C ASN A 269 2.76 7.30 -28.64
N PHE A 270 1.64 7.65 -28.00
CA PHE A 270 1.50 8.96 -27.35
C PHE A 270 2.10 8.93 -25.95
N VAL A 271 3.00 9.87 -25.68
CA VAL A 271 3.60 10.13 -24.36
C VAL A 271 3.45 11.61 -24.03
N MET A 272 3.35 11.98 -22.75
CA MET A 272 3.47 13.38 -22.35
C MET A 272 4.95 13.78 -22.33
N ARG A 273 5.23 15.00 -22.80
CA ARG A 273 6.51 15.67 -22.59
C ARG A 273 6.83 15.82 -21.11
N ASP A 274 8.09 15.60 -20.76
CA ASP A 274 8.66 15.72 -19.40
C ASP A 274 8.06 14.73 -18.37
N ALA A 275 7.36 13.68 -18.85
CA ALA A 275 6.83 12.57 -18.05
C ALA A 275 6.76 11.25 -18.85
N GLU A 276 7.73 11.03 -19.74
CA GLU A 276 7.72 9.93 -20.72
C GLU A 276 7.82 8.52 -20.10
N ASP A 277 8.21 8.40 -18.82
CA ASP A 277 8.25 7.13 -18.07
C ASP A 277 6.96 6.85 -17.25
N ASN A 278 5.99 7.76 -17.22
CA ASN A 278 4.71 7.59 -16.49
C ASN A 278 3.63 6.86 -17.33
N SER A 279 2.66 6.26 -16.63
CA SER A 279 1.48 5.61 -17.25
C SER A 279 0.28 6.56 -17.30
N TYR A 280 -0.58 6.39 -18.32
CA TYR A 280 -1.71 7.29 -18.61
C TYR A 280 -3.05 6.55 -18.71
N VAL A 281 -4.13 7.23 -18.30
CA VAL A 281 -5.50 6.75 -18.46
C VAL A 281 -5.88 6.83 -19.95
N GLN A 282 -5.76 5.69 -20.64
CA GLN A 282 -5.99 5.52 -22.10
C GLN A 282 -7.32 6.11 -22.58
N GLU A 283 -8.37 6.01 -21.76
CA GLU A 283 -9.69 6.60 -22.06
C GLU A 283 -9.64 8.13 -22.09
N ARG A 284 -9.14 8.78 -21.02
CA ARG A 284 -8.99 10.24 -20.95
C ARG A 284 -8.07 10.77 -22.05
N LEU A 285 -6.97 10.05 -22.34
CA LEU A 285 -6.08 10.35 -23.45
C LEU A 285 -6.81 10.28 -24.80
N SER A 286 -7.63 9.26 -25.03
CA SER A 286 -8.43 9.10 -26.25
C SER A 286 -9.53 10.17 -26.37
N MET A 287 -10.17 10.55 -25.26
CA MET A 287 -11.14 11.65 -25.21
C MET A 287 -10.48 12.99 -25.56
N LEU A 288 -9.29 13.31 -25.01
CA LEU A 288 -8.53 14.52 -25.36
C LEU A 288 -8.19 14.56 -26.86
N VAL A 289 -7.71 13.45 -27.43
CA VAL A 289 -7.44 13.35 -28.86
C VAL A 289 -8.71 13.58 -29.69
N ALA A 290 -9.83 12.96 -29.31
CA ALA A 290 -11.10 13.13 -30.01
C ALA A 290 -11.63 14.58 -29.93
N ALA A 291 -11.58 15.19 -28.75
CA ALA A 291 -12.05 16.55 -28.49
C ALA A 291 -11.26 17.60 -29.28
N THR A 292 -9.93 17.50 -29.27
CA THR A 292 -9.07 18.48 -29.95
C THR A 292 -9.09 18.32 -31.47
N CYS A 293 -9.15 17.09 -31.99
CA CYS A 293 -9.07 16.81 -33.43
C CYS A 293 -10.41 16.93 -34.17
N ARG A 294 -11.54 17.02 -33.46
CA ARG A 294 -12.89 17.15 -34.03
C ARG A 294 -13.73 18.20 -33.28
N PRO A 295 -13.35 19.50 -33.32
CA PRO A 295 -14.02 20.57 -32.57
C PRO A 295 -15.42 20.88 -33.12
N SER A 296 -16.41 20.11 -32.66
CA SER A 296 -17.80 20.26 -33.09
C SER A 296 -18.44 21.51 -32.49
N VAL A 297 -19.01 22.35 -33.35
CA VAL A 297 -19.69 23.60 -32.98
C VAL A 297 -21.08 23.30 -32.40
N LEU A 298 -21.49 24.05 -31.38
CA LEU A 298 -22.89 24.17 -30.93
C LEU A 298 -23.62 25.29 -31.66
N GLN A 299 -22.97 26.44 -31.83
CA GLN A 299 -23.50 27.62 -32.52
C GLN A 299 -22.34 28.54 -32.96
N ARG A 300 -22.55 29.34 -34.01
CA ARG A 300 -21.60 30.38 -34.43
C ARG A 300 -22.14 31.77 -34.03
N VAL A 301 -21.45 32.42 -33.10
CA VAL A 301 -21.87 33.68 -32.47
C VAL A 301 -21.74 34.87 -33.42
N THR A 302 -20.62 34.93 -34.16
CA THR A 302 -20.38 35.92 -35.21
C THR A 302 -19.36 35.40 -36.22
N THR A 303 -19.42 35.91 -37.45
CA THR A 303 -18.45 35.67 -38.53
C THR A 303 -17.29 36.67 -38.53
N ALA A 304 -17.48 37.84 -37.91
CA ALA A 304 -16.47 38.87 -37.72
C ALA A 304 -16.73 39.60 -36.39
N CYS A 305 -15.85 39.40 -35.41
CA CYS A 305 -15.92 39.99 -34.09
C CYS A 305 -15.00 41.23 -34.01
N GLU A 306 -15.55 42.37 -33.60
CA GLU A 306 -14.78 43.61 -33.41
C GLU A 306 -14.16 43.72 -32.00
N ASP A 307 -14.79 43.10 -30.99
CA ASP A 307 -14.29 43.05 -29.61
C ASP A 307 -14.40 41.63 -29.03
N PHE A 308 -13.26 40.94 -28.94
CA PHE A 308 -13.18 39.60 -28.35
C PHE A 308 -13.24 39.57 -26.82
N SER A 309 -13.20 40.74 -26.15
CA SER A 309 -13.18 40.81 -24.68
C SER A 309 -14.53 40.46 -24.04
N GLU A 310 -15.64 40.61 -24.76
CA GLU A 310 -16.98 40.15 -24.35
C GLU A 310 -17.08 38.62 -24.13
N TYR A 311 -16.11 37.87 -24.67
CA TYR A 311 -16.12 36.40 -24.72
C TYR A 311 -14.91 35.76 -24.00
N GLY A 312 -14.11 36.54 -23.27
CA GLY A 312 -12.84 36.08 -22.68
C GLY A 312 -11.74 35.77 -23.71
N LEU A 313 -11.95 36.07 -24.99
CA LEU A 313 -11.07 35.74 -26.12
C LEU A 313 -10.09 36.89 -26.47
N THR A 314 -9.77 37.75 -25.50
CA THR A 314 -8.86 38.89 -25.72
C THR A 314 -7.48 38.39 -26.20
N PRO A 315 -6.98 38.85 -27.37
CA PRO A 315 -5.74 38.33 -27.96
C PRO A 315 -4.55 38.32 -26.99
N GLY A 316 -3.98 37.13 -26.77
CA GLY A 316 -2.85 36.90 -25.87
C GLY A 316 -3.19 36.90 -24.37
N LYS A 317 -4.48 36.86 -24.00
CA LYS A 317 -4.99 36.76 -22.63
C LYS A 317 -6.05 35.66 -22.46
N GLU A 318 -6.18 34.77 -23.43
CA GLU A 318 -7.20 33.73 -23.45
C GLU A 318 -6.91 32.71 -22.33
N PRO A 319 -7.87 32.40 -21.44
CA PRO A 319 -7.62 31.55 -20.27
C PRO A 319 -7.20 30.13 -20.66
N MET A 320 -7.66 29.64 -21.81
CA MET A 320 -7.34 28.30 -22.32
C MET A 320 -7.00 28.33 -23.81
N SER A 321 -6.18 27.38 -24.25
CA SER A 321 -5.88 27.19 -25.67
C SER A 321 -5.38 25.76 -25.91
N TYR A 322 -5.63 25.20 -27.08
CA TYR A 322 -4.94 23.98 -27.53
C TYR A 322 -4.46 24.10 -28.99
N THR A 323 -3.40 23.38 -29.33
CA THR A 323 -2.83 23.27 -30.68
C THR A 323 -2.65 21.81 -31.05
N VAL A 324 -3.30 21.37 -32.13
CA VAL A 324 -3.03 20.06 -32.75
C VAL A 324 -1.97 20.23 -33.83
N THR A 325 -0.89 19.47 -33.77
CA THR A 325 0.16 19.40 -34.79
C THR A 325 0.05 18.06 -35.52
N THR A 326 -0.08 18.08 -36.84
CA THR A 326 -0.12 16.86 -37.65
C THR A 326 1.28 16.33 -38.01
N THR A 327 1.37 15.08 -38.45
CA THR A 327 2.60 14.45 -38.97
C THR A 327 3.12 15.12 -40.26
N ALA A 328 2.28 15.94 -40.91
CA ALA A 328 2.66 16.82 -42.01
C ALA A 328 3.15 18.22 -41.54
N ASN A 329 3.33 18.43 -40.22
CA ASN A 329 3.63 19.70 -39.57
C ASN A 329 2.58 20.81 -39.81
N VAL A 330 1.31 20.44 -40.02
CA VAL A 330 0.21 21.41 -40.07
C VAL A 330 -0.33 21.64 -38.66
N THR A 331 -0.43 22.90 -38.24
CA THR A 331 -0.91 23.30 -36.92
C THR A 331 -2.36 23.79 -36.93
N HIS A 332 -3.15 23.38 -35.94
CA HIS A 332 -4.53 23.83 -35.74
C HIS A 332 -4.69 24.32 -34.29
N THR A 333 -4.60 25.63 -34.12
CA THR A 333 -4.73 26.29 -32.82
C THR A 333 -6.17 26.76 -32.60
N VAL A 334 -6.76 26.37 -31.46
CA VAL A 334 -8.05 26.87 -30.99
C VAL A 334 -7.84 27.56 -29.64
N LEU A 335 -8.32 28.79 -29.56
CA LEU A 335 -8.31 29.65 -28.39
C LEU A 335 -9.67 29.52 -27.70
N LEU A 336 -9.69 29.41 -26.37
CA LEU A 336 -10.89 29.22 -25.56
C LEU A 336 -10.97 30.33 -24.52
N GLY A 337 -12.11 31.02 -24.52
CA GLY A 337 -12.45 32.10 -23.61
C GLY A 337 -13.39 31.62 -22.51
N ASP A 338 -14.35 32.47 -22.17
CA ASP A 338 -15.24 32.24 -21.05
C ASP A 338 -16.26 31.12 -21.31
N LYS A 339 -16.71 30.49 -20.22
CA LYS A 339 -17.85 29.57 -20.25
C LYS A 339 -19.13 30.38 -20.49
N THR A 340 -20.02 29.89 -21.34
CA THR A 340 -21.28 30.59 -21.63
C THR A 340 -22.14 30.75 -20.36
N PRO A 341 -22.95 31.82 -20.23
CA PRO A 341 -23.80 32.03 -19.05
C PRO A 341 -24.80 30.91 -18.75
N ALA A 342 -25.07 30.03 -19.72
CA ALA A 342 -25.93 28.84 -19.55
C ALA A 342 -25.18 27.60 -19.00
N GLY A 343 -23.84 27.65 -18.96
CA GLY A 343 -22.95 26.55 -18.56
C GLY A 343 -22.70 25.49 -19.64
N THR A 344 -23.39 25.55 -20.78
CA THR A 344 -23.46 24.48 -21.80
C THR A 344 -22.28 24.42 -22.76
N GLY A 345 -21.36 25.37 -22.71
CA GLY A 345 -20.22 25.44 -23.63
C GLY A 345 -19.25 26.56 -23.32
N TYR A 346 -18.16 26.63 -24.07
CA TYR A 346 -17.15 27.70 -24.02
C TYR A 346 -17.16 28.50 -25.31
N TYR A 347 -16.94 29.82 -25.21
CA TYR A 347 -16.65 30.65 -26.37
C TYR A 347 -15.26 30.31 -26.92
N VAL A 348 -15.14 30.10 -28.22
CA VAL A 348 -13.86 29.70 -28.84
C VAL A 348 -13.61 30.41 -30.17
N ARG A 349 -12.34 30.51 -30.56
CA ARG A 349 -11.86 31.12 -31.82
C ARG A 349 -10.73 30.29 -32.44
N TYR A 350 -10.74 30.13 -33.76
CA TYR A 350 -9.59 29.60 -34.49
C TYR A 350 -8.52 30.69 -34.64
N GLU A 351 -7.24 30.35 -34.42
CA GLU A 351 -6.15 31.32 -34.56
C GLU A 351 -6.14 31.99 -35.93
N GLY A 352 -6.08 33.33 -35.95
CA GLY A 352 -6.12 34.13 -37.18
C GLY A 352 -7.49 34.26 -37.86
N ARG A 353 -8.59 33.79 -37.24
CA ARG A 353 -9.96 33.94 -37.77
C ARG A 353 -10.81 34.80 -36.84
N ASP A 354 -11.55 35.76 -37.37
CA ASP A 354 -12.32 36.71 -36.55
C ASP A 354 -13.73 36.24 -36.17
N ALA A 355 -14.09 35.01 -36.53
CA ALA A 355 -15.32 34.36 -36.13
C ALA A 355 -15.23 33.77 -34.71
N VAL A 356 -16.33 33.85 -33.96
CA VAL A 356 -16.48 33.29 -32.60
C VAL A 356 -17.54 32.20 -32.62
N TYR A 357 -17.23 31.08 -31.98
CA TYR A 357 -18.06 29.87 -31.92
C TYR A 357 -18.33 29.49 -30.46
N VAL A 358 -19.24 28.55 -30.24
CA VAL A 358 -19.35 27.82 -28.96
C VAL A 358 -19.10 26.33 -29.20
N ILE A 359 -18.29 25.70 -28.35
CA ILE A 359 -18.07 24.24 -28.29
C ILE A 359 -18.72 23.69 -26.99
N PRO A 360 -19.26 22.45 -26.96
CA PRO A 360 -19.85 21.85 -25.74
C PRO A 360 -18.88 21.84 -24.55
N ALA A 361 -19.42 22.04 -23.35
CA ALA A 361 -18.61 22.13 -22.13
C ALA A 361 -17.96 20.79 -21.78
N ASP A 362 -18.70 19.69 -21.92
CA ASP A 362 -18.40 18.35 -21.42
C ASP A 362 -16.98 17.87 -21.79
N TYR A 363 -16.58 18.05 -23.05
CA TYR A 363 -15.26 17.65 -23.55
C TYR A 363 -14.13 18.59 -23.07
N ILE A 364 -14.42 19.87 -22.91
CA ILE A 364 -13.45 20.86 -22.44
C ILE A 364 -13.20 20.67 -20.94
N ASP A 365 -14.26 20.57 -20.15
CA ASP A 365 -14.24 20.37 -18.70
C ASP A 365 -13.52 19.06 -18.32
N THR A 366 -13.75 17.97 -19.08
CA THR A 366 -13.23 16.64 -18.75
C THR A 366 -11.78 16.41 -19.22
N CYS A 367 -11.28 17.17 -20.20
CA CYS A 367 -9.97 16.89 -20.83
C CYS A 367 -9.01 18.09 -20.90
N ILE A 368 -9.50 19.30 -21.22
CA ILE A 368 -8.64 20.46 -21.53
C ILE A 368 -8.51 21.41 -20.34
N ALA A 369 -9.56 21.54 -19.53
CA ALA A 369 -9.56 22.32 -18.29
C ALA A 369 -8.94 21.56 -17.09
N GLN A 370 -8.60 20.28 -17.25
CA GLN A 370 -8.07 19.46 -16.16
C GLN A 370 -6.56 19.67 -15.91
N PRO A 371 -6.09 19.50 -14.67
CA PRO A 371 -4.67 19.31 -14.38
C PRO A 371 -4.10 18.08 -15.10
N MET A 372 -2.80 18.08 -15.42
CA MET A 372 -2.12 16.92 -15.99
C MET A 372 -2.25 15.65 -15.13
N ALA A 373 -2.25 15.80 -13.80
CA ALA A 373 -2.44 14.70 -12.85
C ALA A 373 -3.67 13.83 -13.20
N THR A 374 -4.80 14.45 -13.58
CA THR A 374 -6.03 13.75 -13.97
C THR A 374 -5.84 12.79 -15.16
N MET A 375 -4.81 12.96 -15.99
CA MET A 375 -4.50 12.11 -17.14
C MET A 375 -3.64 10.89 -16.78
N MET A 376 -3.02 10.87 -15.59
CA MET A 376 -2.06 9.86 -15.16
C MET A 376 -2.73 8.65 -14.52
N THR A 377 -2.16 7.45 -14.68
CA THR A 377 -2.61 6.25 -13.98
C THR A 377 -2.16 6.30 -12.52
N PRO A 378 -3.06 6.18 -11.52
CA PRO A 378 -2.73 6.26 -10.09
C PRO A 378 -2.08 4.97 -9.54
N LEU A 379 -1.14 4.36 -10.28
CA LEU A 379 -0.40 3.18 -9.85
C LEU A 379 0.67 3.57 -8.82
N LEU A 380 0.59 2.99 -7.62
CA LEU A 380 1.44 3.37 -6.49
C LEU A 380 2.60 2.40 -6.24
N VAL A 381 2.49 1.16 -6.69
CA VAL A 381 3.47 0.08 -6.43
C VAL A 381 4.07 -0.48 -7.71
N TYR A 382 5.17 -1.24 -7.58
CA TYR A 382 5.66 -2.07 -8.69
C TYR A 382 4.77 -3.31 -8.79
N PRO A 383 4.09 -3.58 -9.93
CA PRO A 383 3.15 -4.69 -10.01
C PRO A 383 3.80 -6.05 -9.74
N VAL A 384 3.23 -6.80 -8.80
CA VAL A 384 3.61 -8.18 -8.46
C VAL A 384 2.52 -9.13 -8.96
N PRO A 385 2.86 -10.27 -9.59
CA PRO A 385 1.87 -11.30 -9.89
C PRO A 385 1.19 -11.82 -8.63
N GLU A 386 -0.12 -12.04 -8.66
CA GLU A 386 -0.89 -12.58 -7.52
C GLU A 386 -0.32 -13.92 -7.00
N ASN A 387 0.30 -14.72 -7.88
CA ASN A 387 0.97 -15.98 -7.51
C ASN A 387 2.43 -15.80 -7.02
N GLU A 388 2.86 -14.57 -6.73
CA GLU A 388 4.22 -14.21 -6.31
C GLU A 388 4.27 -13.18 -5.15
N TYR A 389 3.13 -12.83 -4.51
CA TYR A 389 3.12 -11.89 -3.35
C TYR A 389 4.07 -12.34 -2.23
N TYR A 390 4.22 -13.66 -2.03
CA TYR A 390 5.06 -14.24 -1.00
C TYR A 390 6.57 -14.03 -1.26
N LEU A 391 6.96 -13.40 -2.38
CA LEU A 391 8.34 -13.01 -2.68
C LEU A 391 8.62 -11.52 -2.37
N MET A 392 7.67 -10.80 -1.76
CA MET A 392 7.95 -9.51 -1.13
C MET A 392 8.83 -9.72 0.10
N ASP A 393 9.91 -8.97 0.23
CA ASP A 393 10.92 -9.14 1.29
C ASP A 393 11.25 -7.79 1.96
N ASN A 394 11.80 -7.83 3.18
CA ASN A 394 12.13 -6.66 4.01
C ASN A 394 10.93 -5.71 4.21
N PHE A 395 9.76 -6.29 4.52
CA PHE A 395 8.56 -5.51 4.80
C PHE A 395 8.70 -4.73 6.11
N THR A 396 8.28 -3.47 6.10
CA THR A 396 8.18 -2.60 7.27
C THR A 396 6.92 -1.76 7.17
N LEU A 397 6.15 -1.72 8.26
CA LEU A 397 5.07 -0.77 8.50
C LEU A 397 5.46 0.12 9.69
N LYS A 398 5.33 1.43 9.52
CA LYS A 398 5.43 2.44 10.58
C LYS A 398 4.10 3.15 10.81
N ARG A 399 3.90 3.65 12.03
CA ARG A 399 2.80 4.54 12.45
C ARG A 399 3.44 5.75 13.16
N HIS A 400 3.17 6.97 12.68
CA HIS A 400 3.76 8.24 13.14
C HIS A 400 5.30 8.21 13.33
N GLY A 401 6.01 7.59 12.38
CA GLY A 401 7.47 7.44 12.39
C GLY A 401 8.02 6.31 13.27
N GLU A 402 7.24 5.75 14.20
CA GLU A 402 7.61 4.56 14.97
C GLU A 402 7.33 3.29 14.18
N VAL A 403 8.22 2.29 14.29
CA VAL A 403 8.03 0.99 13.63
C VAL A 403 6.95 0.22 14.37
N LEU A 404 5.94 -0.28 13.66
CA LEU A 404 4.90 -1.15 14.24
C LEU A 404 5.23 -2.63 13.98
N PHE A 405 5.59 -2.97 12.74
CA PHE A 405 5.77 -4.35 12.32
C PHE A 405 6.89 -4.45 11.27
N GLN A 406 7.74 -5.47 11.38
CA GLN A 406 8.69 -5.85 10.32
C GLN A 406 8.74 -7.35 10.11
N ALA A 407 8.82 -7.78 8.84
CA ALA A 407 9.02 -9.17 8.48
C ALA A 407 9.92 -9.34 7.25
N VAL A 408 10.67 -10.44 7.24
CA VAL A 408 11.54 -10.87 6.14
C VAL A 408 11.04 -12.16 5.51
N TYR A 409 11.26 -12.30 4.21
CA TYR A 409 11.01 -13.53 3.47
C TYR A 409 12.10 -14.57 3.80
N LEU A 410 11.69 -15.79 4.14
CA LEU A 410 12.59 -16.92 4.25
C LEU A 410 12.62 -17.69 2.94
N SER A 411 13.76 -17.65 2.25
CA SER A 411 13.98 -18.50 1.08
C SER A 411 14.01 -19.98 1.47
N GLU A 412 13.84 -20.88 0.49
CA GLU A 412 13.83 -22.33 0.74
C GLU A 412 15.10 -22.82 1.47
N ASP A 413 16.27 -22.29 1.10
CA ASP A 413 17.55 -22.64 1.73
C ASP A 413 17.59 -22.17 3.20
N GLU A 414 16.98 -21.01 3.52
CA GLU A 414 16.88 -20.47 4.88
C GLU A 414 15.81 -21.19 5.71
N ARG A 415 14.67 -21.56 5.12
CA ARG A 415 13.65 -22.39 5.77
C ARG A 415 14.19 -23.75 6.18
N GLN A 416 14.97 -24.40 5.32
CA GLN A 416 15.67 -25.64 5.64
C GLN A 416 16.75 -25.41 6.72
N THR A 417 17.46 -24.29 6.68
CA THR A 417 18.48 -23.92 7.69
C THR A 417 17.87 -23.54 9.05
N LEU A 418 16.64 -23.04 9.11
CA LEU A 418 15.92 -22.66 10.33
C LEU A 418 14.92 -23.71 10.81
N ALA A 419 14.80 -24.83 10.09
CA ALA A 419 13.76 -25.85 10.22
C ALA A 419 12.38 -25.21 10.45
N SER A 420 11.93 -24.43 9.45
CA SER A 420 10.70 -23.63 9.50
C SER A 420 9.82 -23.84 8.27
N THR A 421 8.57 -24.25 8.50
CA THR A 421 7.52 -24.29 7.48
C THR A 421 6.80 -22.95 7.22
N ARG A 422 7.16 -21.86 7.91
CA ARG A 422 6.65 -20.50 7.60
C ARG A 422 7.49 -19.82 6.52
N VAL A 423 6.82 -19.11 5.61
CA VAL A 423 7.44 -18.36 4.50
C VAL A 423 8.01 -17.03 4.97
N PHE A 424 7.46 -16.46 6.04
CA PHE A 424 7.90 -15.21 6.64
C PHE A 424 8.41 -15.41 8.07
N LYS A 425 9.32 -14.53 8.49
CA LYS A 425 9.73 -14.37 9.88
C LYS A 425 9.59 -12.90 10.28
N MET A 426 8.93 -12.65 11.41
CA MET A 426 8.88 -11.34 12.03
C MET A 426 10.22 -10.97 12.69
N THR A 427 10.64 -9.72 12.55
CA THR A 427 11.92 -9.21 13.07
C THR A 427 11.77 -8.02 14.03
N TYR A 428 10.56 -7.45 14.15
CA TYR A 428 10.25 -6.38 15.09
C TYR A 428 8.74 -6.37 15.43
N PRO A 429 8.34 -6.11 16.70
CA PRO A 429 9.21 -5.93 17.86
C PRO A 429 9.84 -7.23 18.39
N ALA A 430 9.15 -8.36 18.25
CA ALA A 430 9.65 -9.68 18.65
C ALA A 430 9.46 -10.74 17.55
N GLU A 431 10.01 -11.94 17.75
CA GLU A 431 9.96 -13.06 16.79
C GLU A 431 8.60 -13.79 16.75
N TYR A 432 7.49 -13.05 16.81
CA TYR A 432 6.14 -13.62 16.66
C TYR A 432 5.93 -14.24 15.27
N THR A 433 4.93 -15.11 15.14
CA THR A 433 4.56 -15.70 13.84
C THR A 433 3.62 -14.72 13.10
N PRO A 434 3.94 -14.22 11.89
CA PRO A 434 3.00 -13.43 11.09
C PRO A 434 1.74 -14.23 10.73
N SER A 435 0.59 -13.57 10.72
CA SER A 435 -0.70 -14.19 10.38
C SER A 435 -0.82 -14.47 8.88
N VAL A 436 -1.16 -15.71 8.53
CA VAL A 436 -1.38 -16.10 7.12
C VAL A 436 -2.63 -15.44 6.52
N GLU A 437 -3.64 -15.15 7.35
CA GLU A 437 -4.87 -14.46 6.93
C GLU A 437 -4.63 -12.95 6.80
N ASN A 438 -4.16 -12.32 7.88
CA ASN A 438 -4.07 -10.86 7.95
C ASN A 438 -2.81 -10.31 7.27
N TYR A 439 -1.63 -10.88 7.51
CA TYR A 439 -0.39 -10.39 6.89
C TYR A 439 -0.17 -11.00 5.49
N ASP A 440 -0.02 -12.32 5.37
CA ASP A 440 0.31 -12.95 4.07
C ASP A 440 -0.81 -12.70 3.03
N THR A 441 -2.08 -12.89 3.42
CA THR A 441 -3.19 -12.76 2.47
C THR A 441 -3.66 -11.30 2.33
N ALA A 442 -4.12 -10.64 3.40
CA ALA A 442 -4.75 -9.32 3.25
C ALA A 442 -3.75 -8.17 2.96
N VAL A 443 -2.64 -8.07 3.69
CA VAL A 443 -1.64 -6.99 3.48
C VAL A 443 -0.87 -7.19 2.17
N LEU A 444 -0.19 -8.32 2.00
CA LEU A 444 0.70 -8.50 0.84
C LEU A 444 -0.05 -8.59 -0.49
N SER A 445 -1.24 -9.21 -0.54
CA SER A 445 -2.04 -9.24 -1.78
C SER A 445 -2.50 -7.84 -2.20
N THR A 446 -2.88 -6.98 -1.26
CA THR A 446 -3.24 -5.58 -1.55
C THR A 446 -2.07 -4.82 -2.19
N LEU A 447 -0.85 -5.06 -1.70
CA LEU A 447 0.38 -4.45 -2.21
C LEU A 447 0.88 -5.04 -3.53
N THR A 448 0.19 -6.04 -4.13
CA THR A 448 0.55 -6.54 -5.46
C THR A 448 0.22 -5.56 -6.58
N GLN A 449 -0.90 -4.84 -6.47
CA GLN A 449 -1.46 -4.00 -7.54
C GLN A 449 -2.06 -2.69 -7.01
N LEU A 450 -1.65 -2.23 -5.82
CA LEU A 450 -2.17 -1.02 -5.17
C LEU A 450 -2.20 0.18 -6.12
N THR A 451 -3.42 0.63 -6.40
CA THR A 451 -3.76 1.67 -7.37
C THR A 451 -4.83 2.56 -6.74
N GLY A 452 -4.63 3.87 -6.78
CA GLY A 452 -5.58 4.85 -6.26
C GLY A 452 -6.79 5.11 -7.18
N THR A 453 -7.68 5.99 -6.76
CA THR A 453 -8.84 6.43 -7.55
C THR A 453 -8.51 7.59 -8.48
N ALA A 454 -7.63 8.52 -8.08
CA ALA A 454 -7.16 9.63 -8.88
C ALA A 454 -5.75 10.06 -8.45
N VAL A 455 -4.95 10.58 -9.39
CA VAL A 455 -3.71 11.29 -9.07
C VAL A 455 -4.05 12.75 -8.76
N VAL A 456 -3.59 13.26 -7.63
CA VAL A 456 -3.82 14.64 -7.17
C VAL A 456 -2.60 15.54 -7.33
N ALA A 457 -1.40 14.96 -7.41
CA ALA A 457 -0.17 15.68 -7.78
C ALA A 457 0.86 14.77 -8.46
N GLN A 458 1.73 15.39 -9.26
CA GLN A 458 2.95 14.81 -9.80
C GLN A 458 4.16 15.54 -9.17
N GLY A 459 5.25 14.81 -8.91
CA GLY A 459 6.47 15.35 -8.33
C GLY A 459 6.41 15.42 -6.80
N LEU A 460 7.19 14.59 -6.13
CA LEU A 460 7.28 14.56 -4.66
C LEU A 460 8.21 15.66 -4.11
N ASN A 461 7.84 16.91 -4.37
CA ASN A 461 8.46 18.09 -3.75
C ASN A 461 7.78 18.45 -2.42
N ASP A 462 8.47 19.19 -1.57
CA ASP A 462 8.01 19.58 -0.22
C ASP A 462 6.65 20.29 -0.22
N GLU A 463 6.33 21.08 -1.26
CA GLU A 463 5.05 21.80 -1.38
C GLU A 463 3.88 20.83 -1.61
N ASN A 464 4.03 19.90 -2.56
CA ASN A 464 3.05 18.83 -2.81
C ASN A 464 2.93 17.90 -1.59
N LEU A 465 4.06 17.46 -1.03
CA LEU A 465 4.06 16.57 0.14
C LEU A 465 3.41 17.23 1.36
N ALA A 466 3.65 18.52 1.62
CA ALA A 466 2.99 19.25 2.70
C ALA A 466 1.49 19.43 2.43
N LYS A 467 1.11 19.81 1.20
CA LYS A 467 -0.28 20.05 0.79
C LYS A 467 -1.19 18.83 1.01
N TYR A 468 -0.67 17.62 0.82
CA TYR A 468 -1.42 16.37 0.96
C TYR A 468 -1.06 15.57 2.23
N GLY A 469 -0.33 16.15 3.18
CA GLY A 469 0.01 15.49 4.45
C GLY A 469 0.95 14.28 4.33
N CYS A 470 1.72 14.19 3.24
CA CYS A 470 2.71 13.13 3.00
C CYS A 470 4.15 13.54 3.37
N LEU A 471 4.39 14.80 3.77
CA LEU A 471 5.71 15.29 4.21
C LEU A 471 6.06 14.81 5.64
N ASP A 472 5.04 14.70 6.49
CA ASP A 472 5.10 14.11 7.83
C ASP A 472 4.02 13.01 7.86
N PRO A 473 4.30 11.82 7.30
CA PRO A 473 3.28 10.83 7.02
C PRO A 473 2.82 10.10 8.29
N ALA A 474 1.50 9.92 8.42
CA ALA A 474 0.92 9.12 9.50
C ALA A 474 1.34 7.64 9.40
N TYR A 475 1.58 7.12 8.19
CA TYR A 475 2.11 5.77 7.99
C TYR A 475 3.17 5.73 6.89
N GLU A 476 4.20 4.90 7.10
CA GLU A 476 5.14 4.51 6.04
C GLU A 476 5.05 3.01 5.80
N ILE A 477 4.96 2.60 4.53
CA ILE A 477 5.14 1.20 4.12
C ILE A 477 6.40 1.13 3.26
N SER A 478 7.28 0.17 3.52
CA SER A 478 8.39 -0.15 2.61
C SER A 478 8.63 -1.65 2.49
N TYR A 479 8.93 -2.13 1.29
CA TYR A 479 9.26 -3.53 1.00
C TYR A 479 10.10 -3.64 -0.29
N THR A 480 10.52 -4.86 -0.62
CA THR A 480 11.38 -5.14 -1.78
C THR A 480 10.86 -6.32 -2.61
N TYR A 481 10.95 -6.25 -3.94
CA TYR A 481 10.54 -7.32 -4.87
C TYR A 481 11.30 -7.23 -6.21
N ASP A 482 11.83 -8.36 -6.72
CA ASP A 482 12.74 -8.45 -7.90
C ASP A 482 13.89 -7.40 -7.91
N GLY A 483 14.36 -7.01 -6.71
CA GLY A 483 15.38 -5.99 -6.52
C GLY A 483 14.92 -4.53 -6.67
N VAL A 484 13.61 -4.31 -6.88
CA VAL A 484 12.98 -2.99 -6.76
C VAL A 484 12.65 -2.74 -5.28
N GLN A 485 13.02 -1.57 -4.78
CA GLN A 485 12.52 -1.08 -3.49
C GLN A 485 11.23 -0.30 -3.73
N VAL A 486 10.19 -0.59 -2.95
CA VAL A 486 8.92 0.14 -2.93
C VAL A 486 8.81 0.85 -1.59
N GLN A 487 8.42 2.12 -1.62
CA GLN A 487 8.09 2.92 -0.45
C GLN A 487 6.78 3.65 -0.73
N LEU A 488 5.94 3.80 0.28
CA LEU A 488 4.71 4.58 0.27
C LEU A 488 4.71 5.50 1.49
N LEU A 489 4.45 6.79 1.29
CA LEU A 489 4.25 7.77 2.36
C LEU A 489 2.76 8.11 2.39
N ILE A 490 2.11 7.83 3.51
CA ILE A 490 0.64 7.83 3.64
C ILE A 490 0.23 8.92 4.62
N SER A 491 -0.71 9.77 4.20
CA SER A 491 -1.26 10.85 5.03
C SER A 491 -2.05 10.34 6.22
N GLU A 492 -2.45 11.26 7.11
CA GLU A 492 -3.61 11.03 7.98
C GLU A 492 -4.87 10.66 7.18
N LYS A 493 -5.82 9.97 7.84
CA LYS A 493 -7.09 9.57 7.22
C LYS A 493 -8.01 10.78 7.03
N GLN A 494 -8.36 11.08 5.78
CA GLN A 494 -9.28 12.17 5.43
C GLN A 494 -10.72 11.77 5.77
N THR A 495 -11.18 12.13 6.97
CA THR A 495 -12.38 11.53 7.59
C THR A 495 -13.69 11.91 6.89
N GLU A 496 -13.76 13.07 6.23
CA GLU A 496 -14.95 13.49 5.48
C GLU A 496 -15.10 12.75 4.13
N GLU A 497 -14.00 12.21 3.61
CA GLU A 497 -13.90 11.62 2.25
C GLU A 497 -13.62 10.09 2.28
N ASP A 498 -13.41 9.52 3.48
CA ASP A 498 -13.01 8.13 3.76
C ASP A 498 -11.84 7.62 2.89
N LEU A 499 -10.78 8.44 2.78
CA LEU A 499 -9.61 8.15 1.96
C LEU A 499 -8.28 8.54 2.63
N TYR A 500 -7.19 8.07 2.03
CA TYR A 500 -5.81 8.47 2.30
C TYR A 500 -5.21 9.14 1.06
N TYR A 501 -4.32 10.11 1.23
CA TYR A 501 -3.37 10.50 0.19
C TYR A 501 -2.12 9.62 0.34
N VAL A 502 -1.68 9.01 -0.77
CA VAL A 502 -0.50 8.15 -0.81
C VAL A 502 0.47 8.69 -1.84
N ALA A 503 1.66 9.08 -1.37
CA ALA A 503 2.78 9.45 -2.21
C ALA A 503 3.66 8.22 -2.50
N SER A 504 4.02 8.01 -3.77
CA SER A 504 4.92 6.93 -4.19
C SER A 504 6.18 7.47 -4.88
N PRO A 505 7.35 7.39 -4.21
CA PRO A 505 8.64 7.73 -4.83
C PRO A 505 9.02 6.82 -6.02
N LEU A 506 8.32 5.70 -6.23
CA LEU A 506 8.56 4.80 -7.36
C LEU A 506 8.01 5.35 -8.68
N THR A 507 6.84 6.00 -8.61
CA THR A 507 6.07 6.53 -9.75
C THR A 507 5.95 8.06 -9.77
N ASP A 508 6.51 8.74 -8.75
CA ASP A 508 6.61 10.20 -8.59
C ASP A 508 5.24 10.93 -8.65
N ILE A 509 4.26 10.34 -7.96
CA ILE A 509 2.89 10.85 -7.86
C ILE A 509 2.34 10.76 -6.43
N ILE A 510 1.35 11.60 -6.15
CA ILE A 510 0.46 11.50 -4.99
C ILE A 510 -0.94 11.15 -5.51
N ALA A 511 -1.56 10.10 -4.98
CA ALA A 511 -2.89 9.63 -5.38
C ALA A 511 -3.82 9.42 -4.17
N THR A 512 -5.12 9.54 -4.39
CA THR A 512 -6.16 9.18 -3.42
C THR A 512 -6.38 7.68 -3.38
N VAL A 513 -6.43 7.07 -2.19
CA VAL A 513 -6.74 5.64 -1.98
C VAL A 513 -7.90 5.51 -0.98
N PRO A 514 -8.99 4.78 -1.28
CA PRO A 514 -10.09 4.57 -0.35
C PRO A 514 -9.61 3.88 0.94
N ALA A 515 -10.11 4.30 2.10
CA ALA A 515 -9.58 3.83 3.38
C ALA A 515 -9.80 2.32 3.61
N ASP A 516 -10.90 1.74 3.13
CA ASP A 516 -11.14 0.28 3.18
C ASP A 516 -10.06 -0.54 2.44
N THR A 517 -9.47 0.03 1.38
CA THR A 517 -8.32 -0.61 0.67
C THR A 517 -7.08 -0.68 1.55
N LEU A 518 -6.95 0.21 2.53
CA LEU A 518 -5.81 0.29 3.46
C LEU A 518 -6.25 0.08 4.92
N LYS A 519 -7.35 -0.63 5.16
CA LYS A 519 -7.92 -0.87 6.51
C LYS A 519 -6.95 -1.52 7.52
N PHE A 520 -5.87 -2.14 7.04
CA PHE A 520 -4.82 -2.69 7.89
C PHE A 520 -3.93 -1.62 8.54
N LEU A 521 -4.03 -0.35 8.13
CA LEU A 521 -3.36 0.77 8.82
C LEU A 521 -4.02 1.04 10.19
N ASP A 522 -5.30 0.73 10.34
CA ASP A 522 -6.07 0.88 11.59
C ASP A 522 -5.88 -0.33 12.55
N TRP A 523 -5.16 -1.38 12.14
CA TRP A 523 -4.92 -2.60 12.94
C TRP A 523 -3.82 -2.43 13.98
N ASP A 524 -3.93 -3.13 15.10
CA ASP A 524 -2.86 -3.20 16.09
C ASP A 524 -2.00 -4.45 15.91
N LEU A 525 -0.83 -4.51 16.56
CA LEU A 525 0.17 -5.55 16.31
C LEU A 525 -0.40 -6.98 16.45
N ILE A 526 -1.33 -7.17 17.39
CA ILE A 526 -2.02 -8.44 17.64
C ILE A 526 -2.80 -8.98 16.43
N ASP A 527 -3.22 -8.11 15.50
CA ASP A 527 -3.94 -8.51 14.29
C ASP A 527 -3.00 -9.00 13.19
N PHE A 528 -1.73 -8.56 13.19
CA PHE A 528 -0.72 -8.98 12.21
C PHE A 528 -0.11 -10.36 12.51
N ILE A 529 -0.39 -10.96 13.67
CA ILE A 529 0.28 -12.17 14.17
C ILE A 529 -0.68 -13.33 14.44
N ASP A 530 -0.20 -14.57 14.31
CA ASP A 530 -0.93 -15.77 14.70
C ASP A 530 -1.12 -15.83 16.23
N ARG A 531 -2.34 -16.11 16.70
CA ARG A 531 -2.66 -16.17 18.14
C ARG A 531 -2.04 -17.36 18.87
N SER A 532 -1.72 -18.46 18.18
CA SER A 532 -0.95 -19.56 18.78
C SER A 532 0.50 -19.14 18.95
N ILE A 533 0.98 -19.09 20.20
CA ILE A 533 2.37 -18.68 20.50
C ILE A 533 3.40 -19.69 19.97
N TYR A 534 2.95 -20.86 19.52
CA TYR A 534 3.78 -21.93 19.01
C TYR A 534 3.17 -22.59 17.76
N SER A 535 3.97 -22.71 16.69
CA SER A 535 3.50 -23.03 15.33
C SER A 535 4.53 -23.83 14.49
N ARG A 536 5.33 -24.72 15.13
CA ARG A 536 6.35 -25.54 14.45
C ARG A 536 5.99 -27.02 14.34
N ASN A 537 6.47 -27.69 13.30
CA ASN A 537 6.27 -29.12 13.13
C ASN A 537 7.19 -29.89 14.11
N ILE A 538 6.68 -30.91 14.79
CA ILE A 538 7.48 -31.74 15.72
C ILE A 538 8.71 -32.39 15.05
N ALA A 539 8.65 -32.67 13.74
CA ALA A 539 9.77 -33.15 12.94
C ALA A 539 10.92 -32.12 12.79
N GLU A 540 10.66 -30.85 13.03
CA GLU A 540 11.63 -29.74 13.02
C GLU A 540 12.31 -29.54 14.39
N ILE A 541 11.89 -30.27 15.43
CA ILE A 541 12.36 -30.10 16.82
C ILE A 541 13.30 -31.24 17.23
N ALA A 542 14.46 -30.90 17.79
CA ALA A 542 15.43 -31.85 18.34
C ALA A 542 15.40 -31.92 19.88
N GLN A 543 14.99 -30.85 20.56
CA GLN A 543 14.90 -30.84 22.03
C GLN A 543 13.78 -29.93 22.52
N ILE A 544 13.08 -30.35 23.59
CA ILE A 544 12.08 -29.56 24.32
C ILE A 544 12.41 -29.64 25.81
N ASP A 545 12.73 -28.51 26.43
CA ASP A 545 13.05 -28.40 27.85
C ASP A 545 11.94 -27.61 28.58
N VAL A 546 11.44 -28.18 29.66
CA VAL A 546 10.31 -27.64 30.45
C VAL A 546 10.79 -27.46 31.90
N GLN A 547 10.81 -26.20 32.37
CA GLN A 547 11.29 -25.85 33.70
C GLN A 547 10.30 -24.95 34.45
N SER A 548 9.93 -25.38 35.65
CA SER A 548 9.10 -24.68 36.65
C SER A 548 9.53 -25.11 38.07
N ASP A 549 8.86 -24.61 39.11
CA ASP A 549 9.12 -25.03 40.50
C ASP A 549 8.85 -26.52 40.76
N THR A 550 7.99 -27.16 39.96
CA THR A 550 7.54 -28.54 40.13
C THR A 550 8.07 -29.51 39.08
N VAL A 551 8.55 -29.02 37.94
CA VAL A 551 9.01 -29.83 36.81
C VAL A 551 10.34 -29.30 36.29
N ASN A 552 11.29 -30.20 36.07
CA ASN A 552 12.51 -29.92 35.32
C ASN A 552 12.79 -31.14 34.43
N ALA A 553 12.47 -31.04 33.15
CA ALA A 553 12.52 -32.15 32.20
C ALA A 553 13.09 -31.69 30.86
N SER A 554 13.82 -32.60 30.19
CA SER A 554 14.52 -32.32 28.94
C SER A 554 14.29 -33.45 27.94
N PHE A 555 13.37 -33.26 27.01
CA PHE A 555 13.02 -34.26 26.01
C PHE A 555 13.89 -34.10 24.76
N ALA A 556 14.82 -35.02 24.54
CA ALA A 556 15.56 -35.16 23.29
C ALA A 556 14.74 -35.98 22.28
N LEU A 557 14.44 -35.38 21.12
CA LEU A 557 13.68 -35.96 20.03
C LEU A 557 14.63 -36.50 18.95
N THR A 558 14.43 -37.73 18.52
CA THR A 558 15.20 -38.37 17.45
C THR A 558 14.26 -38.87 16.36
N HIS A 559 14.37 -38.27 15.18
CA HIS A 559 13.56 -38.59 14.01
C HIS A 559 14.21 -39.71 13.17
N LEU A 560 13.40 -40.69 12.76
CA LEU A 560 13.82 -41.91 12.07
C LEU A 560 13.22 -41.92 10.65
N SER A 561 13.98 -41.39 9.70
CA SER A 561 13.55 -41.20 8.30
C SER A 561 13.31 -42.50 7.51
N ASP A 562 13.59 -43.66 8.09
CA ASP A 562 13.28 -44.98 7.53
C ASP A 562 11.87 -45.49 7.89
N GLN A 563 11.16 -44.80 8.79
CA GLN A 563 9.83 -45.17 9.26
C GLN A 563 8.76 -44.23 8.71
N THR A 564 7.75 -44.78 8.03
CA THR A 564 6.59 -44.01 7.50
C THR A 564 5.40 -43.95 8.46
N ASP A 565 5.54 -44.51 9.66
CA ASP A 565 4.51 -44.53 10.70
C ASP A 565 4.84 -43.46 11.74
N ALA A 566 3.93 -42.50 11.95
CA ALA A 566 4.17 -41.34 12.80
C ALA A 566 4.45 -41.67 14.29
N ASN A 567 4.13 -42.88 14.76
CA ASN A 567 4.48 -43.32 16.11
C ASN A 567 5.76 -44.19 16.16
N LYS A 568 6.32 -44.53 15.00
CA LYS A 568 7.63 -45.21 14.87
C LYS A 568 8.74 -44.28 14.36
N ASN A 569 8.38 -43.20 13.66
CA ASN A 569 9.33 -42.21 13.13
C ASN A 569 9.93 -41.28 14.19
N LEU A 570 9.41 -41.30 15.42
CA LEU A 570 9.87 -40.48 16.53
C LEU A 570 10.29 -41.36 17.71
N ARG A 571 11.48 -41.11 18.27
CA ARG A 571 11.87 -41.57 19.61
C ARG A 571 12.11 -40.36 20.50
N VAL A 572 11.67 -40.44 21.75
CA VAL A 572 11.86 -39.39 22.76
C VAL A 572 12.58 -39.97 23.97
N THR A 573 13.61 -39.27 24.43
CA THR A 573 14.32 -39.59 25.68
C THR A 573 14.25 -38.39 26.60
N GLU A 574 13.73 -38.58 27.81
CA GLU A 574 13.83 -37.59 28.89
C GLU A 574 15.24 -37.70 29.48
N THR A 575 16.07 -36.68 29.31
CA THR A 575 17.51 -36.75 29.54
C THR A 575 17.94 -36.39 30.97
N VAL A 576 17.08 -35.78 31.78
CA VAL A 576 17.37 -35.50 33.20
C VAL A 576 17.36 -36.78 34.04
N SER A 577 16.39 -37.68 33.77
CA SER A 577 16.31 -39.03 34.35
C SER A 577 17.00 -40.11 33.50
N GLY A 578 17.21 -39.86 32.20
CA GLY A 578 17.68 -40.85 31.24
C GLY A 578 16.60 -41.85 30.79
N THR A 579 15.32 -41.53 31.01
CA THR A 579 14.19 -42.43 30.72
C THR A 579 13.74 -42.30 29.27
N GLN A 580 13.70 -43.41 28.52
CA GLN A 580 13.07 -43.42 27.20
C GLN A 580 11.54 -43.39 27.34
N ILE A 581 10.89 -42.43 26.67
CA ILE A 581 9.43 -42.37 26.59
C ILE A 581 8.97 -43.43 25.59
N THR A 582 8.13 -44.36 26.05
CA THR A 582 7.64 -45.50 25.25
C THR A 582 6.29 -45.25 24.58
N ASP A 583 5.43 -44.44 25.19
CA ASP A 583 4.16 -44.02 24.60
C ASP A 583 4.34 -42.72 23.82
N ILE A 584 4.73 -42.85 22.56
CA ILE A 584 4.91 -41.74 21.63
C ILE A 584 3.58 -41.03 21.34
N THR A 585 2.45 -41.75 21.33
CA THR A 585 1.10 -41.16 21.19
C THR A 585 0.81 -40.19 22.34
N ASN A 586 1.14 -40.59 23.57
CA ASN A 586 0.95 -39.76 24.76
C ASN A 586 1.89 -38.53 24.75
N PHE A 587 3.13 -38.68 24.29
CA PHE A 587 4.03 -37.55 24.09
C PHE A 587 3.52 -36.58 23.01
N ARG A 588 2.94 -37.11 21.93
CA ARG A 588 2.31 -36.33 20.87
C ARG A 588 1.09 -35.55 21.38
N ASN A 589 0.30 -36.12 22.29
CA ASN A 589 -0.75 -35.37 22.99
C ASN A 589 -0.20 -34.24 23.89
N PHE A 590 0.96 -34.40 24.52
CA PHE A 590 1.62 -33.28 25.22
C PHE A 590 2.09 -32.19 24.24
N TYR A 591 2.60 -32.55 23.06
CA TYR A 591 2.96 -31.56 22.04
C TYR A 591 1.74 -30.79 21.51
N ARG A 592 0.57 -31.43 21.36
CA ARG A 592 -0.72 -30.73 21.10
C ARG A 592 -1.03 -29.66 22.15
N VAL A 593 -0.69 -29.90 23.43
CA VAL A 593 -0.87 -28.93 24.52
C VAL A 593 0.10 -27.75 24.44
N LEU A 594 1.26 -27.90 23.80
CA LEU A 594 2.15 -26.77 23.49
C LEU A 594 1.59 -25.91 22.34
N LEU A 595 1.02 -26.55 21.31
CA LEU A 595 0.40 -25.88 20.16
C LEU A 595 -0.90 -25.12 20.49
N SER A 596 -1.65 -25.58 21.51
CA SER A 596 -2.92 -24.96 21.92
C SER A 596 -2.78 -23.76 22.86
N VAL A 597 -1.56 -23.40 23.30
CA VAL A 597 -1.34 -22.16 24.07
C VAL A 597 -1.50 -20.95 23.15
N GLN A 598 -2.44 -20.07 23.49
CA GLN A 598 -2.76 -18.88 22.71
C GLN A 598 -2.57 -17.58 23.50
N LEU A 599 -1.94 -16.59 22.86
CA LEU A 599 -1.98 -15.21 23.33
C LEU A 599 -3.41 -14.68 23.20
N GLN A 600 -3.80 -13.82 24.12
CA GLN A 600 -5.18 -13.35 24.23
C GLN A 600 -5.31 -11.90 23.76
N ASP A 601 -4.46 -11.03 24.29
CA ASP A 601 -4.58 -9.57 24.29
C ASP A 601 -3.29 -8.99 24.96
N TYR A 602 -3.11 -7.68 24.93
CA TYR A 602 -1.94 -6.99 25.50
C TYR A 602 -1.83 -7.18 27.02
N ALA A 603 -0.61 -7.38 27.50
CA ALA A 603 -0.28 -7.33 28.91
C ALA A 603 -0.11 -5.87 29.37
N PRO A 604 -0.37 -5.56 30.65
CA PRO A 604 -0.05 -4.24 31.22
C PRO A 604 1.45 -4.07 31.56
N TYR A 605 2.29 -4.99 31.09
CA TYR A 605 3.73 -5.09 31.36
C TYR A 605 4.42 -5.62 30.09
N THR A 606 5.62 -5.13 29.82
CA THR A 606 6.54 -5.56 28.76
C THR A 606 7.70 -6.38 29.35
N GLU A 607 8.68 -6.78 28.54
CA GLU A 607 9.93 -7.35 29.08
C GLU A 607 10.71 -6.39 29.99
N ALA A 608 10.58 -5.07 29.79
CA ALA A 608 11.32 -4.07 30.55
C ALA A 608 10.84 -3.99 32.00
N ASP A 609 9.56 -4.32 32.24
CA ASP A 609 8.91 -4.22 33.54
C ASP A 609 9.18 -5.43 34.46
N ILE A 610 9.77 -6.51 33.91
CA ILE A 610 10.01 -7.77 34.64
C ILE A 610 10.90 -7.56 35.88
N GLU A 611 11.96 -6.77 35.75
CA GLU A 611 12.87 -6.48 36.88
C GLU A 611 12.32 -5.43 37.85
N THR A 612 11.46 -4.50 37.39
CA THR A 612 10.93 -3.41 38.22
C THR A 612 9.71 -3.83 39.04
N GLU A 613 8.88 -4.72 38.50
CA GLU A 613 7.66 -5.24 39.14
C GLU A 613 7.88 -6.63 39.81
N ASP A 614 9.14 -7.08 39.93
CA ASP A 614 9.57 -8.35 40.56
C ASP A 614 8.82 -9.59 39.99
N LEU A 615 8.61 -9.60 38.67
CA LEU A 615 7.78 -10.60 38.01
C LEU A 615 8.50 -11.97 37.95
N SER A 616 8.10 -12.87 38.84
CA SER A 616 8.66 -14.22 38.93
C SER A 616 8.30 -15.09 37.72
N CYS A 617 9.31 -15.65 37.05
CA CYS A 617 9.15 -16.61 35.95
C CYS A 617 8.65 -17.97 36.48
N ALA A 618 7.39 -18.32 36.21
CA ALA A 618 6.79 -19.57 36.70
C ALA A 618 6.98 -20.77 35.73
N LEU A 619 7.23 -20.49 34.45
CA LEU A 619 7.53 -21.50 33.43
C LEU A 619 8.57 -20.95 32.45
N THR A 620 9.61 -21.71 32.19
CA THR A 620 10.47 -21.58 31.01
C THR A 620 10.28 -22.80 30.12
N LEU A 621 10.04 -22.57 28.84
CA LEU A 621 9.98 -23.58 27.78
C LEU A 621 11.06 -23.23 26.75
N ARG A 622 12.14 -24.00 26.68
CA ARG A 622 13.17 -23.84 25.63
C ARG A 622 13.03 -24.95 24.61
N MET A 623 13.06 -24.62 23.33
CA MET A 623 13.00 -25.58 22.23
C MET A 623 14.18 -25.36 21.30
N VAL A 624 14.78 -26.47 20.85
CA VAL A 624 15.92 -26.47 19.94
C VAL A 624 15.50 -27.19 18.66
N THR A 625 15.64 -26.54 17.51
CA THR A 625 15.33 -27.16 16.22
C THR A 625 16.34 -28.22 15.82
N THR A 626 16.00 -29.04 14.82
CA THR A 626 16.95 -29.98 14.18
C THR A 626 18.13 -29.29 13.48
N SER A 627 18.07 -27.98 13.27
CA SER A 627 19.20 -27.16 12.81
C SER A 627 19.98 -26.46 13.93
N GLY A 628 19.60 -26.63 15.19
CA GLY A 628 20.25 -26.01 16.35
C GLY A 628 19.82 -24.56 16.63
N THR A 629 18.70 -24.11 16.06
CA THR A 629 18.10 -22.81 16.42
C THR A 629 17.38 -22.96 17.76
N GLU A 630 17.79 -22.20 18.78
CA GLU A 630 17.10 -22.18 20.08
C GLU A 630 16.00 -21.10 20.10
N ILE A 631 14.86 -21.43 20.71
CA ILE A 631 13.79 -20.49 21.02
C ILE A 631 13.38 -20.68 22.48
N THR A 632 13.36 -19.61 23.26
CA THR A 632 13.00 -19.64 24.69
C THR A 632 11.74 -18.82 24.94
N TYR A 633 10.70 -19.48 25.43
CA TYR A 633 9.48 -18.86 25.94
C TYR A 633 9.57 -18.80 27.46
N ARG A 634 9.20 -17.67 28.07
CA ARG A 634 9.08 -17.53 29.53
C ARG A 634 7.74 -16.91 29.88
N PHE A 635 7.19 -17.35 31.01
CA PHE A 635 5.85 -16.96 31.46
C PHE A 635 5.89 -16.40 32.88
N TYR A 636 5.31 -15.22 33.06
CA TYR A 636 5.38 -14.43 34.28
C TYR A 636 3.96 -14.11 34.80
N PRO A 637 3.42 -14.90 35.77
CA PRO A 637 2.05 -14.74 36.25
C PRO A 637 1.87 -13.52 37.16
N TYR A 638 1.45 -12.40 36.57
CA TYR A 638 1.10 -11.17 37.29
C TYR A 638 -0.32 -11.17 37.90
N SER A 639 -1.10 -12.24 37.73
CA SER A 639 -2.46 -12.32 38.28
C SER A 639 -2.94 -13.77 38.50
N THR A 640 -4.20 -13.92 38.94
CA THR A 640 -4.88 -15.22 39.06
C THR A 640 -5.24 -15.84 37.71
N ARG A 641 -5.37 -15.05 36.64
CA ARG A 641 -5.89 -15.51 35.33
C ARG A 641 -4.92 -15.33 34.15
N ARG A 642 -3.99 -14.38 34.23
CA ARG A 642 -3.10 -13.96 33.13
C ARG A 642 -1.62 -14.09 33.52
N ALA A 643 -0.78 -14.43 32.55
CA ALA A 643 0.67 -14.36 32.64
C ALA A 643 1.22 -13.66 31.39
N LEU A 644 2.12 -12.68 31.58
CA LEU A 644 2.93 -12.13 30.49
C LEU A 644 3.76 -13.27 29.89
N TYR A 645 3.89 -13.32 28.56
CA TYR A 645 4.87 -14.21 27.93
C TYR A 645 5.90 -13.41 27.12
N THR A 646 7.16 -13.83 27.20
CA THR A 646 8.24 -13.31 26.35
C THR A 646 8.77 -14.42 25.45
N ILE A 647 9.02 -14.13 24.17
CA ILE A 647 9.76 -14.98 23.24
C ILE A 647 11.17 -14.40 23.05
N ASN A 648 12.20 -15.22 23.27
CA ASN A 648 13.61 -14.88 23.15
C ASN A 648 14.10 -13.64 23.94
N GLY A 649 13.27 -13.13 24.85
CA GLY A 649 13.57 -11.99 25.73
C GLY A 649 12.49 -10.90 25.68
N SER A 650 11.75 -10.77 24.57
CA SER A 650 10.78 -9.69 24.36
C SER A 650 9.32 -10.17 24.41
N GLY A 651 8.41 -9.32 24.90
CA GLY A 651 7.01 -9.70 25.07
C GLY A 651 6.10 -8.59 25.58
N GLU A 652 4.99 -8.34 24.86
CA GLU A 652 3.95 -7.36 25.21
C GLU A 652 2.55 -7.98 25.43
N PHE A 653 2.41 -9.30 25.27
CA PHE A 653 1.12 -10.02 25.28
C PHE A 653 1.00 -10.99 26.47
N TYR A 654 -0.24 -11.29 26.88
CA TYR A 654 -0.51 -12.33 27.89
C TYR A 654 -1.15 -13.60 27.33
N VAL A 655 -0.81 -14.73 27.94
CA VAL A 655 -1.54 -16.00 27.86
C VAL A 655 -2.37 -16.21 29.12
N LEU A 656 -3.36 -17.11 29.08
CA LEU A 656 -4.07 -17.48 30.30
C LEU A 656 -3.18 -18.36 31.17
N ARG A 657 -3.11 -18.04 32.48
CA ARG A 657 -2.36 -18.80 33.48
C ARG A 657 -2.78 -20.28 33.55
N LYS A 658 -4.04 -20.58 33.20
CA LYS A 658 -4.59 -21.94 33.14
C LYS A 658 -3.85 -22.81 32.09
N ASP A 659 -3.49 -22.22 30.94
CA ASP A 659 -2.89 -22.94 29.81
C ASP A 659 -1.39 -23.17 30.08
N MET A 660 -0.72 -22.15 30.63
CA MET A 660 0.62 -22.29 31.23
C MET A 660 0.67 -23.40 32.29
N GLN A 661 -0.33 -23.49 33.16
CA GLN A 661 -0.42 -24.58 34.15
C GLN A 661 -0.69 -25.94 33.48
N LYS A 662 -1.53 -25.99 32.44
CA LYS A 662 -1.79 -27.22 31.67
C LYS A 662 -0.50 -27.80 31.08
N VAL A 663 0.40 -26.96 30.56
CA VAL A 663 1.73 -27.39 30.08
C VAL A 663 2.57 -28.02 31.20
N ILE A 664 2.61 -27.43 32.40
CA ILE A 664 3.35 -27.99 33.55
C ILE A 664 2.75 -29.34 33.97
N ASP A 665 1.43 -29.41 34.10
CA ASP A 665 0.72 -30.59 34.58
C ASP A 665 0.79 -31.75 33.56
N ASP A 666 0.63 -31.49 32.26
CA ASP A 666 0.73 -32.51 31.22
C ASP A 666 2.17 -32.97 30.97
N CYS A 667 3.16 -32.08 31.12
CA CYS A 667 4.57 -32.50 31.17
C CYS A 667 4.81 -33.47 32.33
N THR A 668 4.24 -33.19 33.52
CA THR A 668 4.29 -34.10 34.67
C THR A 668 3.63 -35.44 34.35
N ARG A 669 2.47 -35.44 33.68
CA ARG A 669 1.76 -36.67 33.27
C ARG A 669 2.62 -37.51 32.32
N VAL A 670 3.29 -36.92 31.32
CA VAL A 670 4.23 -37.64 30.43
C VAL A 670 5.34 -38.34 31.21
N ILE A 671 6.02 -37.63 32.12
CA ILE A 671 7.17 -38.15 32.89
C ILE A 671 6.74 -39.33 33.78
N GLU A 672 5.54 -39.27 34.36
CA GLU A 672 4.98 -40.33 35.20
C GLU A 672 4.28 -41.46 34.42
N GLY A 673 4.23 -41.39 33.09
CA GLY A 673 3.51 -42.37 32.25
C GLY A 673 1.98 -42.31 32.40
N ARG A 674 1.43 -41.17 32.85
CA ARG A 674 -0.01 -40.91 32.89
C ARG A 674 -0.49 -40.35 31.55
N THR A 675 -1.73 -40.67 31.19
CA THR A 675 -2.36 -40.18 29.96
C THR A 675 -2.54 -38.66 29.97
N VAL A 676 -2.12 -38.02 28.87
CA VAL A 676 -2.39 -36.62 28.53
C VAL A 676 -3.61 -36.57 27.61
N ASP A 677 -4.57 -35.76 28.02
CA ASP A 677 -5.75 -35.40 27.23
C ASP A 677 -5.56 -33.93 26.77
N PRO A 678 -5.38 -33.66 25.46
CA PRO A 678 -5.19 -32.31 24.98
C PRO A 678 -6.43 -31.44 25.15
N GLU A 679 -7.63 -32.05 25.04
CA GLU A 679 -8.94 -31.39 25.09
C GLU A 679 -9.46 -31.18 26.52
N ALA A 680 -8.92 -31.92 27.49
CA ALA A 680 -9.27 -31.77 28.90
C ALA A 680 -9.03 -30.32 29.38
N LYS A 681 -10.07 -29.69 29.93
CA LYS A 681 -9.94 -28.37 30.55
C LYS A 681 -9.13 -28.48 31.84
N SER A 682 -8.16 -27.58 31.99
CA SER A 682 -7.36 -27.33 33.19
C SER A 682 -8.22 -27.02 34.42
#